data_AF-A0A1Q7SWZ1-F1
#
_entry.id   AF-A0A1Q7SWZ1-F1
#
_cell.length_a   1.000
_cell.length_b   1.000
_cell.length_c   1.000
_cell.angle_alpha   90.00
_cell.angle_beta   90.00
_cell.angle_gamma   90.00
#
_symmetry.space_group_name_H-M   'P 1'
#
loop_
_entity.id
_entity.type
_entity.pdbx_description
1 polymer ?
#
loop_
_entity_poly.entity_id
_entity_poly.type
_entity_poly.pdbx_seq_one_letter_code
_entity_poly.pdbx_strand_id
1 'polypeptide(L)'
;MPDVPLCNLQQQAQYGGSDARCGELVVTASNGKQSIDTVTVTIGGKAPTHVSSGNTIQSAIDAAAPGDLIIVNPGTYNELLLMWKPVRLQGVGAASSVLNANAHPAGKLNPWRAQVNCLFGLALNGQPYNPTAGGTTLLNVNPYDSTGAQSCPAQGWNYFRGAPNSPQVDRLPLEGIVGWDTTVNGNLAELLQEPSLMGAYEGAGITVLAKGVRFPAGVEVFGTGSDITGAIATESQMPLGTVLLTSSDCGSGSGPNAVANPFPSNFQCNPSSIDGLSITNSSQGGGGIFIHAWGHNLQVANNRIYNNAGTMSGGINVGQGESPDAILAGNSGNPVGFDQQPWTCVPGAVVNGVQIAIPPGFVTNEQLPFCYDVDVNIHHNAVTRNSSIGDELFSSTPAGSGGVTLCTGADNYRFNYNWVCGNLSTGDGGGLAQLGFSRNGDIEHNSILFNQSTNPTIATNGGGIIIMNTAPDGFNAAGLECGSVTDVDCAPGLGDGTGPGLVINANLIMGNAAESGSGGGLRFQGVNGTEVSRFPTSPSQWYSVNVTNNIIANNVAGWDGAGVSLQDALAVNLVNNTIMSNDATASSGVLFNTLGAPLASSLGPTCTTNCGTASAPQVAGLVTMQNSPQLLTSLPSTLTISCPAGHPTNPSNPLLEVLNGACRNFSYPLLYNDVFWQNRSFYIGVGTLGTGSQNQQNVVALYNAFTTTQAVTQPTADATTANGGGVIITGGTGACVSASYWDIGVRGDTGPSNHSSTVTLAPTYSILTDAADYAGGNNLGSNPTVVSQYCNGSRTPPEFKSMGYQVPPGISDSTVPNPIFNLTPAATVDEGNNWINISWGPLAKTNPVTGSILGDYALAAGSPAVNYIPSTATANYNQAPATDFFGTLRKNGFVDAGAVEFVATAGGGVPTMTSIAPTSGTRGTIVPVTLTGTNLTGATAVNVSGTGITVGALTVTSNTVTTSFTISNTATLSARTVSVTTPAGTSNTVTFTVNVGTVTFTSATNGTLATIAGVRTLAFTIPTLRTPVTSVVTVTNSSTAPVQITAENLLVNIGGLYSVTANTCSFTTPLAGGGTCTFSVTYATPATLPALPDVGALAVRNNGTGTIPIPAPPYTPFALVAR
;
A
#
# COMPACT_ATOMS: atom_id res chain seq x y z
N MET A 1 -2.83 -30.29 9.22
CA MET A 1 -2.23 -28.99 8.85
C MET A 1 -1.76 -28.32 10.13
N PRO A 2 -0.46 -28.44 10.48
CA PRO A 2 0.09 -27.95 11.76
C PRO A 2 0.13 -26.41 11.89
N ASP A 3 0.01 -25.69 10.77
CA ASP A 3 0.39 -24.28 10.69
C ASP A 3 -0.76 -23.27 10.85
N VAL A 4 -2.02 -23.71 11.00
CA VAL A 4 -3.15 -22.79 11.28
C VAL A 4 -3.26 -22.57 12.79
N PRO A 5 -3.15 -21.33 13.30
CA PRO A 5 -3.22 -21.05 14.73
C PRO A 5 -4.61 -21.29 15.30
N LEU A 6 -4.71 -21.39 16.62
CA LEU A 6 -6.01 -21.34 17.30
C LEU A 6 -6.68 -19.99 17.01
N CYS A 7 -8.00 -19.98 16.87
CA CYS A 7 -8.75 -18.72 16.80
C CYS A 7 -8.49 -17.90 18.08
N ASN A 8 -8.33 -16.58 17.93
CA ASN A 8 -8.00 -15.66 19.03
C ASN A 8 -9.00 -15.78 20.19
N LEU A 9 -10.29 -15.95 19.87
CA LEU A 9 -11.35 -16.19 20.83
C LEU A 9 -12.07 -17.49 20.50
N GLN A 10 -12.22 -18.37 21.48
CA GLN A 10 -12.88 -19.67 21.35
C GLN A 10 -14.36 -19.56 21.76
N GLN A 11 -15.22 -20.32 21.08
CA GLN A 11 -16.62 -20.42 21.50
C GLN A 11 -16.71 -21.12 22.85
N GLN A 12 -17.52 -20.57 23.77
CA GLN A 12 -17.68 -21.16 25.10
C GLN A 12 -18.32 -22.56 25.03
N ALA A 13 -17.80 -23.48 25.85
CA ALA A 13 -18.30 -24.86 25.91
C ALA A 13 -19.80 -24.96 26.26
N GLN A 14 -20.34 -24.01 27.04
CA GLN A 14 -21.76 -23.95 27.39
C GLN A 14 -22.70 -23.77 26.18
N TYR A 15 -22.16 -23.28 25.05
CA TYR A 15 -22.87 -23.10 23.78
C TYR A 15 -22.56 -24.21 22.76
N GLY A 16 -21.84 -25.25 23.18
CA GLY A 16 -21.39 -26.36 22.34
C GLY A 16 -20.05 -26.08 21.64
N GLY A 17 -19.31 -25.06 22.07
CA GLY A 17 -17.98 -24.73 21.54
C GLY A 17 -16.92 -25.79 21.84
N SER A 18 -15.96 -25.91 20.93
CA SER A 18 -14.74 -26.71 21.07
C SER A 18 -13.60 -25.99 20.33
N ASP A 19 -12.35 -26.42 20.55
CA ASP A 19 -11.18 -25.80 19.96
C ASP A 19 -11.30 -25.67 18.43
N ALA A 20 -11.23 -24.44 17.96
CA ALA A 20 -11.22 -24.07 16.56
C ALA A 20 -9.90 -23.37 16.20
N ARG A 21 -9.45 -23.60 14.97
CA ARG A 21 -8.30 -22.94 14.35
C ARG A 21 -8.78 -22.04 13.23
N CYS A 22 -8.25 -20.81 13.17
CA CYS A 22 -8.69 -19.78 12.24
C CYS A 22 -7.50 -19.18 11.48
N GLY A 23 -7.72 -18.79 10.23
CA GLY A 23 -6.76 -18.02 9.45
C GLY A 23 -7.28 -17.66 8.06
N GLU A 24 -6.56 -16.78 7.37
CA GLU A 24 -6.86 -16.40 5.99
C GLU A 24 -6.16 -17.32 4.99
N LEU A 25 -6.92 -17.82 4.02
CA LEU A 25 -6.36 -18.46 2.84
C LEU A 25 -6.07 -17.40 1.77
N VAL A 26 -4.78 -17.14 1.55
CA VAL A 26 -4.28 -16.19 0.55
C VAL A 26 -3.61 -16.96 -0.60
N VAL A 27 -3.98 -16.65 -1.84
CA VAL A 27 -3.33 -17.26 -3.02
C VAL A 27 -2.14 -16.40 -3.42
N THR A 28 -0.92 -16.94 -3.32
CA THR A 28 0.29 -16.27 -3.79
C THR A 28 0.72 -16.82 -5.15
N ALA A 29 0.77 -15.96 -6.17
CA ALA A 29 1.25 -16.30 -7.51
C ALA A 29 2.79 -16.45 -7.53
N SER A 30 3.33 -17.06 -8.60
CA SER A 30 4.78 -17.29 -8.75
C SER A 30 5.64 -16.03 -8.80
N ASN A 31 5.02 -14.87 -9.01
CA ASN A 31 5.65 -13.55 -8.96
C ASN A 31 5.54 -12.86 -7.59
N GLY A 32 5.10 -13.59 -6.55
CA GLY A 32 4.95 -13.08 -5.19
C GLY A 32 3.68 -12.27 -4.94
N LYS A 33 2.85 -12.01 -5.96
CA LYS A 33 1.58 -11.28 -5.78
C LYS A 33 0.55 -12.15 -5.08
N GLN A 34 -0.12 -11.57 -4.10
CA GLN A 34 -1.19 -12.22 -3.35
C GLN A 34 -2.58 -11.88 -3.92
N SER A 35 -3.55 -12.76 -3.70
CA SER A 35 -4.95 -12.51 -4.05
C SER A 35 -5.52 -11.38 -3.20
N ILE A 36 -6.33 -10.52 -3.81
CA ILE A 36 -7.06 -9.45 -3.11
C ILE A 36 -8.24 -10.06 -2.35
N ASP A 37 -8.99 -10.96 -2.99
CA ASP A 37 -10.01 -11.76 -2.32
C ASP A 37 -9.31 -12.89 -1.55
N THR A 38 -9.56 -12.99 -0.24
CA THR A 38 -9.12 -14.09 0.61
C THR A 38 -10.33 -14.84 1.17
N VAL A 39 -10.09 -15.92 1.90
CA VAL A 39 -11.16 -16.72 2.51
C VAL A 39 -10.77 -17.05 3.94
N THR A 40 -11.63 -16.68 4.89
CA THR A 40 -11.51 -17.15 6.27
C THR A 40 -11.77 -18.64 6.35
N VAL A 41 -10.78 -19.38 6.88
CA VAL A 41 -10.87 -20.83 7.10
C VAL A 41 -10.98 -21.09 8.60
N THR A 42 -12.06 -21.75 9.01
CA THR A 42 -12.21 -22.31 10.37
C THR A 42 -12.07 -23.84 10.30
N ILE A 43 -11.18 -24.40 11.12
CA ILE A 43 -10.97 -25.85 11.27
C ILE A 43 -11.33 -26.27 12.70
N GLY A 44 -12.23 -27.24 12.86
CA GLY A 44 -12.72 -27.66 14.18
C GLY A 44 -13.89 -26.82 14.66
N GLY A 45 -14.11 -26.77 15.98
CA GLY A 45 -15.26 -26.08 16.57
C GLY A 45 -16.60 -26.78 16.35
N LYS A 46 -17.68 -26.09 16.74
CA LYS A 46 -19.06 -26.52 16.52
C LYS A 46 -19.41 -26.51 15.03
N ALA A 47 -20.18 -27.50 14.59
CA ALA A 47 -20.64 -27.60 13.20
C ALA A 47 -21.46 -26.34 12.79
N PRO A 48 -21.24 -25.81 11.58
CA PRO A 48 -21.91 -24.60 11.13
C PRO A 48 -23.39 -24.83 10.80
N THR A 49 -24.20 -23.79 10.99
CA THR A 49 -25.59 -23.74 10.53
C THR A 49 -25.62 -23.13 9.12
N HIS A 50 -26.27 -23.78 8.17
CA HIS A 50 -26.41 -23.26 6.81
C HIS A 50 -27.74 -22.54 6.60
N VAL A 51 -27.69 -21.33 6.04
CA VAL A 51 -28.86 -20.60 5.55
C VAL A 51 -28.98 -20.84 4.06
N SER A 52 -30.05 -21.52 3.65
CA SER A 52 -30.37 -21.76 2.23
C SER A 52 -31.20 -20.62 1.67
N SER A 53 -31.13 -20.40 0.35
CA SER A 53 -31.97 -19.44 -0.34
C SER A 53 -33.45 -19.70 -0.05
N GLY A 54 -34.19 -18.66 0.37
CA GLY A 54 -35.58 -18.74 0.82
C GLY A 54 -35.77 -18.75 2.33
N ASN A 55 -34.72 -19.06 3.11
CA ASN A 55 -34.68 -18.81 4.54
C ASN A 55 -34.09 -17.42 4.83
N THR A 56 -34.40 -16.87 5.99
CA THR A 56 -33.91 -15.57 6.43
C THR A 56 -32.59 -15.70 7.20
N ILE A 57 -31.69 -14.75 6.98
CA ILE A 57 -30.45 -14.67 7.76
C ILE A 57 -30.77 -14.22 9.20
N GLN A 58 -31.71 -13.28 9.37
CA GLN A 58 -32.07 -12.78 10.70
C GLN A 58 -32.57 -13.91 11.62
N SER A 59 -33.41 -14.82 11.12
CA SER A 59 -33.90 -15.93 11.96
C SER A 59 -32.80 -16.93 12.33
N ALA A 60 -31.77 -17.08 11.50
CA ALA A 60 -30.59 -17.87 11.84
C ALA A 60 -29.74 -17.20 12.93
N ILE A 61 -29.56 -15.87 12.87
CA ILE A 61 -28.92 -15.08 13.93
C ILE A 61 -29.72 -15.23 15.23
N ASP A 62 -31.02 -15.04 15.20
CA ASP A 62 -31.88 -15.12 16.39
C ASP A 62 -31.85 -16.52 17.03
N ALA A 63 -31.82 -17.59 16.23
CA ALA A 63 -31.75 -18.96 16.72
C ALA A 63 -30.35 -19.41 17.19
N ALA A 64 -29.29 -18.74 16.76
CA ALA A 64 -27.91 -19.14 17.04
C ALA A 64 -27.54 -19.01 18.53
N ALA A 65 -26.61 -19.87 18.98
CA ALA A 65 -25.90 -19.65 20.24
C ALA A 65 -24.73 -18.68 20.03
N PRO A 66 -24.31 -17.91 21.05
CA PRO A 66 -23.11 -17.08 20.97
C PRO A 66 -21.89 -17.88 20.47
N GLY A 67 -21.17 -17.34 19.49
CA GLY A 67 -20.00 -17.95 18.84
C GLY A 67 -20.28 -18.89 17.67
N ASP A 68 -21.55 -19.18 17.38
CA ASP A 68 -21.94 -20.07 16.27
C ASP A 68 -21.48 -19.53 14.92
N LEU A 69 -21.07 -20.44 14.03
CA LEU A 69 -20.79 -20.15 12.63
C LEU A 69 -22.08 -20.35 11.80
N ILE A 70 -22.52 -19.30 11.13
CA ILE A 70 -23.67 -19.28 10.23
C ILE A 70 -23.14 -19.12 8.80
N ILE A 71 -23.28 -20.16 7.99
CA ILE A 71 -22.86 -20.15 6.58
C ILE A 71 -24.05 -19.74 5.70
N VAL A 72 -23.91 -18.61 5.01
CA VAL A 72 -24.91 -18.12 4.04
C VAL A 72 -24.61 -18.71 2.67
N ASN A 73 -25.45 -19.64 2.23
CA ASN A 73 -25.34 -20.27 0.91
C ASN A 73 -25.59 -19.25 -0.22
N PRO A 74 -25.20 -19.56 -1.49
CA PRO A 74 -25.39 -18.65 -2.60
C PRO A 74 -26.84 -18.18 -2.76
N GLY A 75 -27.03 -16.89 -2.98
CA GLY A 75 -28.35 -16.28 -3.13
C GLY A 75 -28.35 -14.79 -2.82
N THR A 76 -29.48 -14.15 -3.10
CA THR A 76 -29.77 -12.76 -2.70
C THR A 76 -30.79 -12.76 -1.58
N TYR A 77 -30.42 -12.21 -0.43
CA TYR A 77 -31.21 -12.12 0.79
C TYR A 77 -31.61 -10.66 0.97
N ASN A 78 -32.91 -10.36 0.94
CA ASN A 78 -33.43 -8.99 0.96
C ASN A 78 -33.79 -8.56 2.39
N GLU A 79 -32.80 -8.37 3.25
CA GLU A 79 -32.95 -8.15 4.68
C GLU A 79 -32.06 -7.00 5.16
N LEU A 80 -32.45 -6.34 6.26
CA LEU A 80 -31.54 -5.55 7.09
C LEU A 80 -31.32 -6.37 8.37
N LEU A 81 -30.05 -6.55 8.76
CA LEU A 81 -29.70 -7.50 9.82
C LEU A 81 -29.36 -6.79 11.12
N LEU A 82 -29.81 -7.41 12.23
CA LEU A 82 -29.42 -7.07 13.60
C LEU A 82 -28.57 -8.21 14.16
N MET A 83 -27.26 -7.96 14.24
CA MET A 83 -26.33 -8.83 14.95
C MET A 83 -26.26 -8.40 16.41
N TRP A 84 -27.21 -8.87 17.21
CA TRP A 84 -27.38 -8.47 18.61
C TRP A 84 -26.62 -9.34 19.62
N LYS A 85 -25.88 -10.33 19.13
CA LYS A 85 -25.05 -11.26 19.90
C LYS A 85 -23.87 -11.73 19.03
N PRO A 86 -22.73 -12.08 19.63
CA PRO A 86 -21.56 -12.49 18.86
C PRO A 86 -21.85 -13.78 18.10
N VAL A 87 -21.87 -13.69 16.78
CA VAL A 87 -21.95 -14.83 15.85
C VAL A 87 -20.94 -14.62 14.74
N ARG A 88 -20.49 -15.71 14.13
CA ARG A 88 -19.66 -15.68 12.93
C ARG A 88 -20.55 -15.87 11.72
N LEU A 89 -20.94 -14.76 11.10
CA LEU A 89 -21.71 -14.76 9.86
C LEU A 89 -20.73 -14.84 8.69
N GLN A 90 -20.83 -15.90 7.88
CA GLN A 90 -19.91 -16.14 6.77
C GLN A 90 -20.68 -16.50 5.49
N GLY A 91 -20.54 -15.70 4.44
CA GLY A 91 -20.95 -16.13 3.10
C GLY A 91 -20.00 -17.18 2.54
N VAL A 92 -20.51 -18.08 1.70
CA VAL A 92 -19.65 -19.03 0.96
C VAL A 92 -18.72 -18.32 -0.04
N GLY A 93 -18.92 -17.02 -0.25
CA GLY A 93 -18.08 -16.12 -1.04
C GLY A 93 -18.85 -14.84 -1.38
N ALA A 94 -18.19 -13.69 -1.24
CA ALA A 94 -18.85 -12.39 -1.35
C ALA A 94 -19.54 -12.19 -2.71
N ALA A 95 -18.99 -12.74 -3.79
CA ALA A 95 -19.59 -12.64 -5.12
C ALA A 95 -20.92 -13.42 -5.27
N SER A 96 -21.23 -14.37 -4.38
CA SER A 96 -22.39 -15.26 -4.48
C SER A 96 -23.40 -15.16 -3.34
N SER A 97 -22.98 -14.70 -2.17
CA SER A 97 -23.85 -14.49 -1.00
C SER A 97 -24.11 -12.99 -0.83
N VAL A 98 -25.25 -12.53 -1.36
CA VAL A 98 -25.59 -11.10 -1.45
C VAL A 98 -26.66 -10.74 -0.43
N LEU A 99 -26.34 -9.83 0.48
CA LEU A 99 -27.28 -9.12 1.33
C LEU A 99 -27.71 -7.82 0.64
N ASN A 100 -28.97 -7.76 0.24
CA ASN A 100 -29.60 -6.57 -0.34
C ASN A 100 -30.43 -5.86 0.73
N ALA A 101 -29.87 -4.81 1.31
CA ALA A 101 -30.39 -4.06 2.44
C ALA A 101 -31.45 -3.02 2.06
N ASN A 102 -32.24 -3.28 1.00
CA ASN A 102 -33.28 -2.36 0.58
C ASN A 102 -34.33 -2.19 1.70
N ALA A 103 -34.45 -0.96 2.22
CA ALA A 103 -35.41 -0.58 3.24
C ALA A 103 -36.85 -0.41 2.70
N HIS A 104 -37.04 -0.32 1.37
CA HIS A 104 -38.35 -0.04 0.78
C HIS A 104 -39.22 -1.30 0.54
N PRO A 105 -40.56 -1.18 0.69
CA PRO A 105 -41.33 0.02 1.10
C PRO A 105 -41.32 0.25 2.63
N ALA A 106 -41.69 1.45 3.08
CA ALA A 106 -41.57 1.94 4.48
C ALA A 106 -42.18 1.05 5.59
N GLY A 107 -43.07 0.10 5.26
CA GLY A 107 -43.63 -0.87 6.22
C GLY A 107 -42.72 -2.08 6.52
N LYS A 108 -41.67 -2.30 5.72
CA LYS A 108 -40.72 -3.42 5.87
C LYS A 108 -39.90 -3.33 7.17
N LEU A 109 -39.69 -2.13 7.69
CA LEU A 109 -38.88 -1.87 8.87
C LEU A 109 -39.62 -2.02 10.20
N ASN A 110 -40.96 -2.17 10.22
CA ASN A 110 -41.70 -2.27 11.48
C ASN A 110 -41.25 -3.45 12.37
N PRO A 111 -41.07 -4.69 11.86
CA PRO A 111 -40.54 -5.78 12.67
C PRO A 111 -39.09 -5.56 13.13
N TRP A 112 -38.30 -4.87 12.31
CA TRP A 112 -36.91 -4.53 12.63
C TRP A 112 -36.84 -3.50 13.78
N ARG A 113 -37.64 -2.43 13.75
CA ARG A 113 -37.74 -1.43 14.84
C ARG A 113 -38.26 -2.06 16.13
N ALA A 114 -39.29 -2.90 16.04
CA ALA A 114 -39.80 -3.65 17.18
C ALA A 114 -38.69 -4.51 17.82
N GLN A 115 -37.82 -5.10 16.99
CA GLN A 115 -36.68 -5.86 17.46
C GLN A 115 -35.63 -4.99 18.14
N VAL A 116 -35.26 -3.84 17.56
CA VAL A 116 -34.37 -2.86 18.19
C VAL A 116 -34.89 -2.43 19.57
N ASN A 117 -36.16 -2.04 19.67
CA ASN A 117 -36.79 -1.62 20.93
C ASN A 117 -36.69 -2.71 21.99
N CYS A 118 -36.96 -3.96 21.62
CA CYS A 118 -36.80 -5.12 22.49
C CYS A 118 -35.38 -5.30 23.00
N LEU A 119 -34.38 -5.12 22.14
CA LEU A 119 -32.97 -5.30 22.49
C LEU A 119 -32.51 -4.23 23.47
N PHE A 120 -32.96 -2.98 23.32
CA PHE A 120 -32.67 -1.92 24.28
C PHE A 120 -33.52 -2.01 25.55
N GLY A 121 -34.56 -2.84 25.59
CA GLY A 121 -35.42 -2.98 26.78
C GLY A 121 -36.54 -1.93 26.87
N LEU A 122 -36.86 -1.28 25.74
CA LEU A 122 -38.00 -0.39 25.58
C LEU A 122 -39.29 -1.18 25.29
N ALA A 123 -40.45 -0.54 25.46
CA ALA A 123 -41.70 -1.08 24.94
C ALA A 123 -41.70 -1.04 23.40
N LEU A 124 -42.54 -1.86 22.76
CA LEU A 124 -42.58 -1.99 21.29
C LEU A 124 -42.83 -0.67 20.55
N ASN A 125 -43.41 0.33 21.23
CA ASN A 125 -43.68 1.67 20.68
C ASN A 125 -42.51 2.66 20.89
N GLY A 126 -41.34 2.20 21.31
CA GLY A 126 -40.14 3.02 21.54
C GLY A 126 -40.14 3.80 22.86
N GLN A 127 -41.13 3.58 23.73
CA GLN A 127 -41.23 4.28 25.02
C GLN A 127 -40.72 3.40 26.18
N PRO A 128 -40.15 3.98 27.25
CA PRO A 128 -39.88 3.27 28.48
C PRO A 128 -41.14 2.60 29.02
N TYR A 129 -40.98 1.42 29.61
CA TYR A 129 -42.09 0.65 30.12
C TYR A 129 -42.50 1.15 31.51
N ASN A 130 -43.73 1.65 31.66
CA ASN A 130 -44.27 2.10 32.94
C ASN A 130 -45.42 1.18 33.42
N PRO A 131 -45.23 0.37 34.48
CA PRO A 131 -46.31 -0.43 35.04
C PRO A 131 -47.21 0.42 35.94
N THR A 132 -48.50 0.56 35.63
CA THR A 132 -49.45 1.16 36.59
C THR A 132 -49.68 0.17 37.74
N ALA A 133 -49.37 0.59 38.97
CA ALA A 133 -49.74 -0.12 40.19
C ALA A 133 -51.28 -0.03 40.39
N GLY A 134 -52.03 -0.94 39.79
CA GLY A 134 -53.50 -0.87 39.87
C GLY A 134 -54.28 -2.00 39.22
N GLY A 135 -53.96 -3.26 39.51
CA GLY A 135 -54.81 -4.41 39.15
C GLY A 135 -54.07 -5.74 39.16
N THR A 136 -54.77 -6.84 39.45
CA THR A 136 -54.23 -8.22 39.50
C THR A 136 -53.82 -8.79 38.12
N THR A 137 -53.76 -7.94 37.09
CA THR A 137 -53.25 -8.24 35.77
C THR A 137 -52.38 -7.06 35.34
N LEU A 138 -51.12 -7.33 34.96
CA LEU A 138 -50.23 -6.34 34.38
C LEU A 138 -50.84 -5.90 33.03
N LEU A 139 -51.56 -4.77 33.02
CA LEU A 139 -52.06 -4.17 31.79
C LEU A 139 -50.92 -3.39 31.14
N ASN A 140 -50.57 -3.75 29.90
CA ASN A 140 -49.57 -3.08 29.10
C ASN A 140 -50.14 -1.72 28.65
N VAL A 141 -49.58 -0.60 29.13
CA VAL A 141 -50.13 0.75 28.87
C VAL A 141 -49.61 1.34 27.54
N ASN A 142 -48.57 0.73 26.97
CA ASN A 142 -47.88 1.20 25.75
C ASN A 142 -47.99 0.18 24.57
N PRO A 143 -49.19 -0.27 24.14
CA PRO A 143 -49.30 -1.23 23.05
C PRO A 143 -49.01 -0.57 21.70
N TYR A 144 -47.85 -0.87 21.10
CA TYR A 144 -47.59 -0.64 19.67
C TYR A 144 -48.54 -1.45 18.78
N ASP A 145 -48.89 -2.65 19.26
CA ASP A 145 -49.70 -3.62 18.55
C ASP A 145 -50.85 -4.10 19.44
N SER A 146 -52.01 -3.46 19.26
CA SER A 146 -53.26 -3.83 19.97
C SER A 146 -53.82 -5.20 19.56
N THR A 147 -53.24 -5.84 18.53
CA THR A 147 -53.63 -7.17 18.06
C THR A 147 -52.82 -8.30 18.73
N GLY A 148 -51.68 -7.98 19.33
CA GLY A 148 -50.77 -8.94 19.96
C GLY A 148 -50.01 -9.85 18.97
N ALA A 149 -49.89 -9.44 17.70
CA ALA A 149 -49.17 -10.15 16.66
C ALA A 149 -47.63 -10.07 16.82
N GLN A 150 -47.11 -9.05 17.50
CA GLN A 150 -45.69 -8.90 17.85
C GLN A 150 -45.48 -9.18 19.36
N SER A 151 -44.41 -9.90 19.73
CA SER A 151 -44.04 -10.20 21.12
C SER A 151 -42.56 -9.92 21.40
N CYS A 152 -42.23 -9.66 22.66
CA CYS A 152 -40.88 -9.38 23.12
C CYS A 152 -40.44 -10.38 24.22
N PRO A 153 -39.45 -11.26 23.98
CA PRO A 153 -38.87 -11.56 22.68
C PRO A 153 -39.88 -12.27 21.75
N ALA A 154 -39.59 -12.28 20.45
CA ALA A 154 -40.31 -13.12 19.50
C ALA A 154 -39.91 -14.61 19.66
N GLN A 155 -40.77 -15.52 19.18
CA GLN A 155 -40.43 -16.93 19.13
C GLN A 155 -39.17 -17.15 18.28
N GLY A 156 -38.19 -17.90 18.81
CA GLY A 156 -36.95 -18.25 18.10
C GLY A 156 -35.74 -17.39 18.47
N TRP A 157 -35.91 -16.37 19.32
CA TRP A 157 -34.80 -15.58 19.86
C TRP A 157 -34.10 -16.31 21.01
N ASN A 158 -33.22 -17.24 20.64
CA ASN A 158 -32.47 -18.02 21.61
C ASN A 158 -31.50 -17.12 22.40
N TYR A 159 -31.41 -17.39 23.70
CA TYR A 159 -30.57 -16.68 24.66
C TYR A 159 -30.93 -15.21 24.91
N PHE A 160 -32.07 -14.72 24.41
CA PHE A 160 -32.59 -13.43 24.84
C PHE A 160 -33.03 -13.52 26.32
N ARG A 161 -32.43 -12.70 27.18
CA ARG A 161 -32.77 -12.60 28.61
C ARG A 161 -33.33 -11.23 29.00
N GLY A 162 -33.63 -10.39 28.02
CA GLY A 162 -34.08 -9.02 28.25
C GLY A 162 -35.48 -8.97 28.82
N ALA A 163 -35.79 -7.86 29.45
CA ALA A 163 -37.12 -7.53 29.93
C ALA A 163 -37.31 -6.01 29.78
N PRO A 164 -38.54 -5.48 29.94
CA PRO A 164 -38.71 -4.04 29.99
C PRO A 164 -37.83 -3.43 31.09
N ASN A 165 -37.13 -2.33 30.79
CA ASN A 165 -36.11 -1.72 31.65
C ASN A 165 -34.92 -2.66 31.97
N SER A 166 -34.64 -3.63 31.09
CA SER A 166 -33.50 -4.57 31.19
C SER A 166 -32.94 -4.90 29.79
N PRO A 167 -32.07 -4.03 29.24
CA PRO A 167 -31.47 -4.18 27.91
C PRO A 167 -30.65 -5.47 27.72
N GLN A 168 -30.74 -6.04 26.52
CA GLN A 168 -29.78 -7.01 25.98
C GLN A 168 -28.57 -6.38 25.32
N VAL A 169 -28.71 -5.17 24.80
CA VAL A 169 -27.65 -4.38 24.18
C VAL A 169 -27.67 -3.00 24.83
N ASP A 170 -26.51 -2.37 24.94
CA ASP A 170 -26.39 -1.13 25.71
C ASP A 170 -26.05 0.04 24.81
N ARG A 171 -26.61 1.20 25.14
CA ARG A 171 -26.29 2.48 24.51
C ARG A 171 -24.89 2.97 24.91
N LEU A 172 -24.38 3.96 24.20
CA LEU A 172 -23.22 4.72 24.60
C LEU A 172 -23.58 5.75 25.70
N PRO A 173 -22.58 6.21 26.45
CA PRO A 173 -22.78 7.25 27.45
C PRO A 173 -23.23 8.55 26.81
N LEU A 174 -24.13 9.27 27.49
CA LEU A 174 -24.70 10.53 26.98
C LEU A 174 -25.46 10.38 25.65
N GLU A 175 -25.65 9.17 25.14
CA GLU A 175 -26.45 8.87 23.95
C GLU A 175 -27.95 8.83 24.28
N GLY A 176 -28.73 9.64 23.58
CA GLY A 176 -30.20 9.67 23.63
C GLY A 176 -30.81 8.45 22.97
N ILE A 177 -31.78 7.82 23.64
CA ILE A 177 -32.45 6.61 23.12
C ILE A 177 -33.97 6.62 23.25
N VAL A 178 -34.56 7.70 23.79
CA VAL A 178 -36.01 7.84 24.01
C VAL A 178 -36.54 9.13 23.39
N GLY A 179 -36.89 9.06 22.10
CA GLY A 179 -37.47 10.20 21.38
C GLY A 179 -36.48 11.33 21.12
N TRP A 180 -36.99 12.43 20.58
CA TRP A 180 -36.20 13.60 20.24
C TRP A 180 -36.01 14.55 21.44
N ASP A 181 -34.80 14.56 22.01
CA ASP A 181 -34.33 15.57 22.95
C ASP A 181 -33.10 16.30 22.37
N THR A 182 -33.23 17.60 22.12
CA THR A 182 -32.13 18.45 21.61
C THR A 182 -31.07 18.77 22.66
N THR A 183 -31.27 18.34 23.91
CA THR A 183 -30.37 18.64 25.04
C THR A 183 -29.43 17.48 25.38
N VAL A 184 -29.47 16.39 24.61
CA VAL A 184 -28.61 15.21 24.82
C VAL A 184 -27.78 14.90 23.57
N ASN A 185 -26.61 14.29 23.79
CA ASN A 185 -25.69 13.92 22.71
C ASN A 185 -26.22 12.72 21.92
N GLY A 186 -25.96 12.67 20.61
CA GLY A 186 -26.21 11.49 19.76
C GLY A 186 -27.63 10.93 19.90
N ASN A 187 -28.56 11.43 19.09
CA ASN A 187 -29.92 10.90 19.11
C ASN A 187 -30.02 9.57 18.33
N LEU A 188 -29.56 8.46 18.93
CA LEU A 188 -29.67 7.13 18.35
C LEU A 188 -31.13 6.70 18.13
N ALA A 189 -32.08 7.30 18.86
CA ALA A 189 -33.50 7.07 18.60
C ALA A 189 -33.86 7.44 17.15
N GLU A 190 -33.26 8.48 16.57
CA GLU A 190 -33.48 8.82 15.17
C GLU A 190 -32.92 7.76 14.21
N LEU A 191 -31.69 7.29 14.45
CA LEU A 191 -30.99 6.36 13.56
C LEU A 191 -31.57 4.93 13.59
N LEU A 192 -32.23 4.53 14.68
CA LEU A 192 -32.70 3.15 14.85
C LEU A 192 -34.20 3.00 15.17
N GLN A 193 -34.90 4.06 15.60
CA GLN A 193 -36.26 3.93 16.16
C GLN A 193 -37.30 4.88 15.53
N GLU A 194 -36.93 6.07 15.05
CA GLU A 194 -37.89 7.06 14.57
C GLU A 194 -38.22 6.92 13.08
N PRO A 195 -39.51 6.78 12.72
CA PRO A 195 -39.91 6.78 11.32
C PRO A 195 -39.73 8.18 10.74
N SER A 196 -38.70 8.38 9.91
CA SER A 196 -38.76 9.49 8.96
C SER A 196 -39.99 9.29 8.06
N LEU A 197 -40.51 10.36 7.45
CA LEU A 197 -41.66 10.30 6.52
C LEU A 197 -41.50 9.24 5.40
N MET A 198 -40.29 8.69 5.20
CA MET A 198 -39.98 7.62 4.26
C MET A 198 -39.21 6.40 4.84
N GLY A 199 -38.91 6.34 6.14
CA GLY A 199 -38.07 5.29 6.74
C GLY A 199 -36.63 5.27 6.20
N ALA A 200 -36.08 6.47 5.99
CA ALA A 200 -34.88 6.66 5.18
C ALA A 200 -33.57 6.62 5.97
N TYR A 201 -33.58 6.98 7.26
CA TYR A 201 -32.40 7.13 8.12
C TYR A 201 -32.16 5.96 9.08
N GLU A 202 -32.67 4.76 8.77
CA GLU A 202 -32.73 3.68 9.76
C GLU A 202 -31.77 2.53 9.47
N GLY A 203 -30.88 2.25 10.43
CA GLY A 203 -30.04 1.07 10.44
C GLY A 203 -29.06 0.94 9.26
N ALA A 204 -28.24 -0.10 9.31
CA ALA A 204 -27.32 -0.46 8.24
C ALA A 204 -27.77 -1.75 7.54
N GLY A 205 -27.06 -2.16 6.49
CA GLY A 205 -27.22 -3.50 5.95
C GLY A 205 -27.00 -4.57 7.04
N ILE A 206 -25.99 -4.35 7.88
CA ILE A 206 -25.79 -5.08 9.13
C ILE A 206 -25.53 -4.09 10.26
N THR A 207 -26.44 -3.98 11.21
CA THR A 207 -26.25 -3.25 12.46
C THR A 207 -25.84 -4.22 13.56
N VAL A 208 -24.67 -3.99 14.16
CA VAL A 208 -24.15 -4.75 15.31
C VAL A 208 -24.50 -4.00 16.58
N LEU A 209 -25.21 -4.66 17.48
CA LEU A 209 -25.61 -4.15 18.78
C LEU A 209 -25.09 -5.11 19.86
N ALA A 210 -24.37 -4.62 20.85
CA ALA A 210 -23.71 -5.47 21.82
C ALA A 210 -23.96 -5.02 23.26
N LYS A 211 -23.71 -5.95 24.19
CA LYS A 211 -23.77 -5.68 25.62
C LYS A 211 -22.39 -5.31 26.14
N GLY A 212 -22.24 -4.11 26.67
CA GLY A 212 -20.97 -3.60 27.21
C GLY A 212 -21.00 -3.28 28.69
N VAL A 213 -22.18 -3.12 29.30
CA VAL A 213 -22.30 -2.72 30.71
C VAL A 213 -23.30 -3.56 31.49
N ARG A 214 -23.11 -3.55 32.81
CA ARG A 214 -24.03 -4.09 33.79
C ARG A 214 -24.60 -2.96 34.65
N PHE A 215 -25.90 -2.73 34.49
CA PHE A 215 -26.66 -1.82 35.34
C PHE A 215 -26.86 -2.39 36.75
N PRO A 216 -26.94 -1.53 37.79
CA PRO A 216 -27.39 -1.95 39.10
C PRO A 216 -28.85 -2.47 39.07
N ALA A 217 -29.19 -3.33 40.03
CA ALA A 217 -30.55 -3.88 40.10
C ALA A 217 -31.56 -2.83 40.59
N GLY A 218 -32.74 -2.78 39.95
CA GLY A 218 -33.86 -1.95 40.40
C GLY A 218 -33.83 -0.48 39.96
N VAL A 219 -32.85 -0.09 39.14
CA VAL A 219 -32.71 1.28 38.60
C VAL A 219 -33.48 1.44 37.29
N GLU A 220 -33.97 2.65 37.01
CA GLU A 220 -34.53 3.01 35.69
C GLU A 220 -33.38 3.39 34.75
N VAL A 221 -33.27 2.72 33.59
CA VAL A 221 -32.07 2.82 32.73
C VAL A 221 -32.15 3.94 31.68
N PHE A 222 -33.31 4.59 31.54
CA PHE A 222 -33.58 5.58 30.48
C PHE A 222 -33.81 7.01 30.97
N GLY A 223 -33.71 7.27 32.28
CA GLY A 223 -33.79 8.61 32.86
C GLY A 223 -35.20 9.21 32.98
N THR A 224 -36.25 8.39 32.99
CA THR A 224 -37.67 8.86 33.01
C THR A 224 -38.37 8.75 34.38
N GLY A 225 -37.65 8.37 35.44
CA GLY A 225 -38.20 8.18 36.80
C GLY A 225 -37.17 8.26 37.93
N SER A 226 -37.62 8.16 39.19
CA SER A 226 -36.70 8.17 40.35
C SER A 226 -36.00 6.83 40.53
N ASP A 227 -34.67 6.84 40.67
CA ASP A 227 -33.88 5.70 41.13
C ASP A 227 -34.25 5.30 42.59
N ILE A 228 -33.90 4.08 43.02
CA ILE A 228 -34.00 3.59 44.40
C ILE A 228 -33.29 4.48 45.43
N THR A 229 -32.38 5.34 44.97
CA THR A 229 -31.66 6.34 45.77
C THR A 229 -32.37 7.69 45.86
N GLY A 230 -33.46 7.90 45.13
CA GLY A 230 -34.20 9.17 45.05
C GLY A 230 -33.60 10.21 44.10
N ALA A 231 -32.48 9.90 43.43
CA ALA A 231 -31.94 10.71 42.35
C ALA A 231 -32.63 10.38 41.01
N ILE A 232 -32.86 11.38 40.16
CA ILE A 232 -33.39 11.20 38.80
C ILE A 232 -32.19 11.39 37.87
N ALA A 233 -31.71 10.32 37.25
CA ALA A 233 -30.81 10.46 36.10
C ALA A 233 -31.62 11.11 34.96
N THR A 234 -31.08 12.11 34.27
CA THR A 234 -31.75 12.67 33.08
C THR A 234 -31.66 11.69 31.91
N GLU A 235 -32.42 11.93 30.85
CA GLU A 235 -32.21 11.20 29.59
C GLU A 235 -30.72 11.24 29.24
N SER A 236 -30.22 10.12 28.72
CA SER A 236 -28.82 9.95 28.32
C SER A 236 -27.78 9.74 29.42
N GLN A 237 -28.13 9.93 30.70
CA GLN A 237 -27.23 9.60 31.81
C GLN A 237 -27.28 8.13 32.20
N MET A 238 -26.12 7.54 32.48
CA MET A 238 -26.05 6.14 32.89
C MET A 238 -26.30 6.03 34.40
N PRO A 239 -27.08 5.04 34.87
CA PRO A 239 -27.37 4.90 36.29
C PRO A 239 -26.11 4.76 37.15
N LEU A 240 -26.12 5.39 38.32
CA LEU A 240 -25.02 5.33 39.28
C LEU A 240 -24.69 3.87 39.66
N GLY A 241 -23.43 3.48 39.56
CA GLY A 241 -22.96 2.11 39.85
C GLY A 241 -23.00 1.17 38.65
N THR A 242 -23.22 1.69 37.45
CA THR A 242 -23.01 0.94 36.20
C THR A 242 -21.55 0.51 36.08
N VAL A 243 -21.31 -0.74 35.68
CA VAL A 243 -19.97 -1.34 35.58
C VAL A 243 -19.75 -1.87 34.16
N LEU A 244 -18.59 -1.58 33.58
CA LEU A 244 -18.16 -2.12 32.29
C LEU A 244 -17.99 -3.65 32.37
N LEU A 245 -18.52 -4.36 31.40
CA LEU A 245 -18.34 -5.80 31.25
C LEU A 245 -16.96 -6.11 30.68
N THR A 246 -16.38 -7.18 31.20
CA THR A 246 -15.07 -7.69 30.78
C THR A 246 -15.16 -9.16 30.41
N SER A 247 -14.06 -9.74 29.93
CA SER A 247 -13.91 -11.19 29.76
C SER A 247 -14.15 -12.00 31.05
N SER A 248 -14.03 -11.37 32.22
CA SER A 248 -14.33 -12.03 33.50
C SER A 248 -15.83 -12.23 33.76
N ASP A 249 -16.69 -11.47 33.08
CA ASP A 249 -18.15 -11.55 33.19
C ASP A 249 -18.76 -12.62 32.27
N CYS A 250 -17.94 -13.31 31.47
CA CYS A 250 -18.40 -14.34 30.53
C CYS A 250 -18.88 -15.64 31.19
N GLY A 251 -18.81 -15.74 32.53
CA GLY A 251 -19.15 -16.94 33.28
C GLY A 251 -18.03 -18.00 33.26
N SER A 252 -18.04 -18.88 34.26
CA SER A 252 -17.07 -19.98 34.38
C SER A 252 -17.59 -21.21 33.64
N GLY A 253 -16.78 -21.76 32.72
CA GLY A 253 -17.07 -22.98 31.96
C GLY A 253 -17.26 -24.25 32.83
N SER A 254 -17.46 -25.38 32.14
CA SER A 254 -18.01 -26.66 32.63
C SER A 254 -17.52 -27.17 34.01
N GLY A 255 -18.48 -27.47 34.90
CA GLY A 255 -18.32 -28.08 36.21
C GLY A 255 -19.59 -27.90 37.06
N PRO A 256 -19.73 -28.57 38.23
CA PRO A 256 -20.90 -28.41 39.10
C PRO A 256 -21.06 -27.00 39.70
N ASN A 257 -20.03 -26.16 39.61
CA ASN A 257 -20.02 -24.76 40.05
C ASN A 257 -19.93 -23.77 38.88
N ALA A 258 -20.18 -24.22 37.64
CA ALA A 258 -20.17 -23.37 36.45
C ALA A 258 -21.30 -22.35 36.52
N VAL A 259 -20.95 -21.06 36.45
CA VAL A 259 -21.94 -19.98 36.33
C VAL A 259 -22.18 -19.74 34.85
N ALA A 260 -23.40 -20.00 34.38
CA ALA A 260 -23.79 -19.74 33.00
C ALA A 260 -23.58 -18.25 32.66
N ASN A 261 -23.16 -17.96 31.42
CA ASN A 261 -22.93 -16.58 30.98
C ASN A 261 -24.24 -15.77 31.12
N PRO A 262 -24.28 -14.75 31.98
CA PRO A 262 -25.47 -13.92 32.17
C PRO A 262 -25.67 -12.89 31.05
N PHE A 263 -24.63 -12.61 30.26
CA PHE A 263 -24.58 -11.60 29.21
C PHE A 263 -24.23 -12.23 27.85
N PRO A 264 -25.15 -12.99 27.24
CA PRO A 264 -24.89 -13.71 25.98
C PRO A 264 -24.57 -12.78 24.80
N SER A 265 -24.95 -11.50 24.88
CA SER A 265 -24.68 -10.46 23.89
C SER A 265 -23.36 -9.69 24.13
N ASN A 266 -22.54 -10.09 25.11
CA ASN A 266 -21.21 -9.50 25.31
C ASN A 266 -20.21 -10.10 24.31
N PHE A 267 -19.66 -9.26 23.43
CA PHE A 267 -18.76 -9.66 22.35
C PHE A 267 -17.36 -10.06 22.83
N GLN A 268 -16.97 -9.75 24.08
CA GLN A 268 -15.72 -10.25 24.65
C GLN A 268 -15.76 -11.77 24.95
N CYS A 269 -16.95 -12.37 24.97
CA CYS A 269 -17.12 -13.74 25.48
C CYS A 269 -17.06 -14.84 24.43
N ASN A 270 -17.38 -14.53 23.18
CA ASN A 270 -17.45 -15.51 22.10
C ASN A 270 -17.01 -14.88 20.77
N PRO A 271 -16.43 -15.66 19.84
CA PRO A 271 -15.97 -15.13 18.57
C PRO A 271 -17.13 -14.60 17.72
N SER A 272 -16.89 -13.49 17.02
CA SER A 272 -17.84 -12.87 16.10
C SER A 272 -17.14 -12.45 14.82
N SER A 273 -17.85 -12.55 13.69
CA SER A 273 -17.32 -12.12 12.40
C SER A 273 -18.44 -11.77 11.42
N ILE A 274 -18.18 -10.81 10.53
CA ILE A 274 -18.93 -10.58 9.30
C ILE A 274 -17.96 -10.87 8.16
N ASP A 275 -18.16 -12.00 7.47
CA ASP A 275 -17.21 -12.53 6.50
C ASP A 275 -17.86 -12.91 5.17
N GLY A 276 -17.20 -12.59 4.05
CA GLY A 276 -17.49 -13.24 2.77
C GLY A 276 -18.87 -12.90 2.19
N LEU A 277 -19.42 -11.72 2.49
CA LEU A 277 -20.71 -11.24 1.99
C LEU A 277 -20.56 -10.08 1.00
N SER A 278 -21.45 -10.01 0.00
CA SER A 278 -21.75 -8.72 -0.64
C SER A 278 -22.83 -8.01 0.16
N ILE A 279 -22.63 -6.74 0.50
CA ILE A 279 -23.59 -5.92 1.25
C ILE A 279 -23.87 -4.66 0.42
N THR A 280 -25.12 -4.48 0.04
CA THR A 280 -25.50 -3.42 -0.90
C THR A 280 -26.89 -2.86 -0.65
N ASN A 281 -27.12 -1.66 -1.18
CA ASN A 281 -28.43 -1.01 -1.29
C ASN A 281 -29.07 -0.69 0.07
N SER A 282 -28.23 -0.45 1.08
CA SER A 282 -28.63 0.18 2.33
C SER A 282 -28.84 1.69 2.12
N SER A 283 -29.85 2.25 2.79
CA SER A 283 -30.25 3.67 2.69
C SER A 283 -29.84 4.46 3.94
N GLN A 284 -29.86 5.78 3.78
CA GLN A 284 -29.36 6.96 4.54
C GLN A 284 -29.07 6.86 6.06
N GLY A 285 -29.40 5.81 6.80
CA GLY A 285 -29.09 5.66 8.23
C GLY A 285 -27.64 5.24 8.52
N GLY A 286 -27.40 3.94 8.57
CA GLY A 286 -26.16 3.35 9.09
C GLY A 286 -25.16 2.84 8.03
N GLY A 287 -25.42 3.06 6.74
CA GLY A 287 -24.52 2.59 5.67
C GLY A 287 -24.55 1.08 5.47
N GLY A 288 -23.44 0.48 5.03
CA GLY A 288 -23.32 -0.95 4.78
C GLY A 288 -23.25 -1.79 6.07
N ILE A 289 -22.28 -1.51 6.94
CA ILE A 289 -22.10 -2.14 8.24
C ILE A 289 -21.98 -1.03 9.29
N PHE A 290 -22.79 -1.11 10.34
CA PHE A 290 -22.69 -0.20 11.48
C PHE A 290 -22.43 -1.00 12.75
N ILE A 291 -21.25 -0.84 13.32
CA ILE A 291 -20.87 -1.34 14.63
C ILE A 291 -21.13 -0.20 15.60
N HIS A 292 -22.23 -0.32 16.35
CA HIS A 292 -22.72 0.78 17.19
C HIS A 292 -21.82 1.05 18.40
N ALA A 293 -21.70 0.05 19.27
CA ALA A 293 -20.87 0.09 20.46
C ALA A 293 -20.68 -1.31 21.02
N TRP A 294 -19.63 -1.48 21.84
CA TRP A 294 -19.33 -2.71 22.59
C TRP A 294 -19.03 -3.92 21.69
N GLY A 295 -18.74 -3.69 20.41
CA GLY A 295 -18.45 -4.68 19.36
C GLY A 295 -17.05 -5.27 19.47
N HIS A 296 -16.62 -5.61 20.68
CA HIS A 296 -15.25 -6.03 20.97
C HIS A 296 -14.81 -7.26 20.16
N ASN A 297 -13.55 -7.29 19.72
CA ASN A 297 -12.92 -8.41 19.00
C ASN A 297 -13.66 -8.83 17.70
N LEU A 298 -14.54 -7.98 17.17
CA LEU A 298 -15.30 -8.28 15.96
C LEU A 298 -14.37 -8.24 14.74
N GLN A 299 -14.44 -9.30 13.93
CA GLN A 299 -13.77 -9.37 12.63
C GLN A 299 -14.74 -8.94 11.51
N VAL A 300 -14.34 -7.99 10.67
CA VAL A 300 -15.03 -7.65 9.42
C VAL A 300 -14.09 -7.96 8.28
N ALA A 301 -14.34 -9.05 7.55
CA ALA A 301 -13.39 -9.57 6.58
C ALA A 301 -13.99 -10.03 5.25
N ASN A 302 -13.23 -9.96 4.17
CA ASN A 302 -13.59 -10.60 2.91
C ASN A 302 -14.94 -10.15 2.31
N ASN A 303 -15.46 -8.98 2.70
CA ASN A 303 -16.75 -8.48 2.23
C ASN A 303 -16.61 -7.59 0.99
N ARG A 304 -17.67 -7.52 0.19
CA ARG A 304 -17.84 -6.52 -0.87
C ARG A 304 -18.96 -5.57 -0.49
N ILE A 305 -18.61 -4.37 -0.07
CA ILE A 305 -19.54 -3.37 0.48
C ILE A 305 -19.67 -2.24 -0.52
N TYR A 306 -20.83 -2.15 -1.18
CA TYR A 306 -21.00 -1.22 -2.29
C TYR A 306 -22.42 -0.71 -2.47
N ASN A 307 -22.55 0.49 -3.06
CA ASN A 307 -23.84 1.12 -3.35
C ASN A 307 -24.72 1.24 -2.09
N ASN A 308 -24.11 1.66 -0.99
CA ASN A 308 -24.79 1.99 0.26
C ASN A 308 -24.64 3.49 0.53
N ALA A 309 -25.61 4.05 1.24
CA ALA A 309 -25.57 5.41 1.74
C ALA A 309 -25.80 5.45 3.26
N GLY A 310 -25.13 6.36 3.97
CA GLY A 310 -25.33 6.58 5.40
C GLY A 310 -24.99 8.01 5.81
N THR A 311 -25.41 8.41 7.01
CA THR A 311 -25.19 9.76 7.56
C THR A 311 -23.74 9.97 7.98
N MET A 312 -23.19 9.03 8.75
CA MET A 312 -21.80 9.05 9.25
C MET A 312 -20.83 8.28 8.34
N SER A 313 -21.28 7.20 7.72
CA SER A 313 -20.49 6.43 6.76
C SER A 313 -21.36 5.75 5.74
N GLY A 314 -20.92 5.75 4.48
CA GLY A 314 -21.57 4.96 3.44
C GLY A 314 -21.26 3.47 3.57
N GLY A 315 -20.02 3.10 3.87
CA GLY A 315 -19.55 1.72 3.87
C GLY A 315 -19.59 1.07 5.25
N ILE A 316 -18.54 1.28 6.05
CA ILE A 316 -18.41 0.74 7.41
C ILE A 316 -18.36 1.89 8.41
N ASN A 317 -19.12 1.79 9.49
CA ASN A 317 -19.03 2.68 10.64
C ASN A 317 -18.71 1.89 11.91
N VAL A 318 -17.78 2.39 12.73
CA VAL A 318 -17.46 1.86 14.07
C VAL A 318 -17.58 2.99 15.09
N GLY A 319 -18.51 2.83 16.03
CA GLY A 319 -18.84 3.85 17.01
C GLY A 319 -19.75 4.97 16.45
N GLN A 320 -19.97 5.99 17.27
CA GLN A 320 -20.65 7.23 16.90
C GLN A 320 -19.75 8.44 17.16
N GLY A 321 -20.09 9.58 16.55
CA GLY A 321 -19.26 10.80 16.59
C GLY A 321 -19.20 11.49 17.96
N GLU A 322 -20.16 11.22 18.83
CA GLU A 322 -20.30 11.83 20.14
C GLU A 322 -19.65 11.00 21.25
N SER A 323 -18.95 11.69 22.15
CA SER A 323 -18.32 11.11 23.32
C SER A 323 -18.48 12.02 24.53
N PRO A 324 -18.52 11.46 25.76
CA PRO A 324 -18.40 12.25 26.98
C PRO A 324 -16.98 12.83 27.13
N ASP A 325 -16.82 13.69 28.13
CA ASP A 325 -15.52 14.25 28.53
C ASP A 325 -14.44 13.19 28.78
N ALA A 326 -13.19 13.55 28.49
CA ALA A 326 -12.02 12.75 28.80
C ALA A 326 -11.93 12.34 30.28
N ILE A 327 -11.75 11.04 30.52
CA ILE A 327 -11.33 10.53 31.82
C ILE A 327 -9.82 10.66 31.95
N LEU A 328 -9.36 11.48 32.90
CA LEU A 328 -7.92 11.73 33.11
C LEU A 328 -7.36 10.93 34.28
N ALA A 329 -6.27 10.18 34.08
CA ALA A 329 -5.52 9.59 35.17
C ALA A 329 -5.08 10.67 36.18
N GLY A 330 -5.02 10.37 37.47
CA GLY A 330 -4.57 11.30 38.51
C GLY A 330 -5.68 11.90 39.37
N ASN A 331 -6.92 11.90 38.89
CA ASN A 331 -8.00 12.70 39.48
C ASN A 331 -8.63 12.03 40.71
N SER A 332 -7.89 12.02 41.83
CA SER A 332 -8.33 11.39 43.08
C SER A 332 -9.42 12.21 43.76
N GLY A 333 -10.62 11.65 43.90
CA GLY A 333 -11.66 12.19 44.81
C GLY A 333 -12.69 13.13 44.19
N ASN A 334 -12.72 13.30 42.86
CA ASN A 334 -13.93 13.83 42.21
C ASN A 334 -15.00 12.71 42.27
N PRO A 335 -16.19 12.93 42.86
CA PRO A 335 -17.28 11.97 42.69
C PRO A 335 -17.52 11.87 41.19
N VAL A 336 -17.45 10.67 40.64
CA VAL A 336 -17.90 10.45 39.26
C VAL A 336 -19.39 10.77 39.25
N GLY A 337 -19.73 11.98 38.81
CA GLY A 337 -21.11 12.37 38.57
C GLY A 337 -21.76 11.41 37.59
N PHE A 338 -23.06 11.61 37.33
CA PHE A 338 -23.79 10.81 36.35
C PHE A 338 -23.09 10.80 34.96
N ASP A 339 -22.30 11.83 34.65
CA ASP A 339 -21.56 11.97 33.38
C ASP A 339 -20.14 11.37 33.38
N GLN A 340 -19.61 10.86 34.50
CA GLN A 340 -18.19 10.45 34.62
C GLN A 340 -17.94 8.99 35.06
N GLN A 341 -18.94 8.10 35.00
CA GLN A 341 -18.78 6.68 35.39
C GLN A 341 -18.17 5.82 34.27
N PRO A 342 -17.48 4.70 34.56
CA PRO A 342 -16.25 4.34 33.86
C PRO A 342 -16.43 3.75 32.47
N TRP A 343 -16.34 4.63 31.47
CA TRP A 343 -16.10 4.30 30.08
C TRP A 343 -14.63 3.99 29.86
N THR A 344 -14.01 3.18 30.72
CA THR A 344 -12.63 2.79 30.46
C THR A 344 -12.41 1.35 30.85
N CYS A 345 -11.86 0.60 29.91
CA CYS A 345 -11.45 -0.78 30.09
C CYS A 345 -10.10 -0.92 30.81
N VAL A 346 -9.49 0.18 31.24
CA VAL A 346 -8.23 0.15 31.99
C VAL A 346 -8.46 -0.50 33.37
N PRO A 347 -7.84 -1.67 33.65
CA PRO A 347 -8.07 -2.37 34.90
C PRO A 347 -7.67 -1.52 36.12
N GLY A 348 -8.59 -1.40 37.08
CA GLY A 348 -8.36 -0.64 38.30
C GLY A 348 -8.41 0.88 38.14
N ALA A 349 -8.73 1.41 36.96
CA ALA A 349 -8.93 2.84 36.79
C ALA A 349 -10.14 3.37 37.57
N VAL A 350 -11.20 2.56 37.68
CA VAL A 350 -12.36 2.85 38.52
C VAL A 350 -12.70 1.63 39.36
N VAL A 351 -12.85 1.84 40.67
CA VAL A 351 -13.22 0.79 41.63
C VAL A 351 -14.37 1.30 42.48
N ASN A 352 -15.47 0.55 42.51
CA ASN A 352 -16.70 0.90 43.22
C ASN A 352 -17.25 2.29 42.84
N GLY A 353 -17.16 2.67 41.57
CA GLY A 353 -17.61 3.98 41.11
C GLY A 353 -16.77 5.12 41.69
N VAL A 354 -15.48 4.91 41.94
CA VAL A 354 -14.52 5.96 42.30
C VAL A 354 -13.27 5.78 41.46
N GLN A 355 -12.80 6.86 40.84
CA GLN A 355 -11.56 6.84 40.08
C GLN A 355 -10.36 6.65 41.02
N ILE A 356 -9.50 5.66 40.73
CA ILE A 356 -8.25 5.43 41.44
C ILE A 356 -7.16 6.34 40.87
N ALA A 357 -6.29 6.83 41.75
CA ALA A 357 -5.28 7.84 41.48
C ALA A 357 -4.52 7.67 40.17
N ILE A 358 -3.83 6.55 39.88
CA ILE A 358 -3.05 6.41 38.63
C ILE A 358 -3.01 4.93 38.22
N PRO A 359 -3.67 4.52 37.13
CA PRO A 359 -3.60 3.13 36.66
C PRO A 359 -2.19 2.74 36.17
N PRO A 360 -1.78 1.46 36.28
CA PRO A 360 -0.48 1.02 35.79
C PRO A 360 -0.27 1.34 34.30
N GLY A 361 0.86 1.94 33.96
CA GLY A 361 1.20 2.30 32.58
C GLY A 361 0.68 3.66 32.11
N PHE A 362 0.07 4.44 33.00
CA PHE A 362 -0.39 5.80 32.74
C PHE A 362 0.30 6.82 33.66
N VAL A 363 0.40 8.07 33.23
CA VAL A 363 0.88 9.20 34.05
C VAL A 363 -0.29 10.11 34.47
N THR A 364 -0.10 10.88 35.54
CA THR A 364 -1.07 11.90 35.96
C THR A 364 -1.41 12.84 34.80
N ASN A 365 -2.71 13.13 34.63
CA ASN A 365 -3.35 13.89 33.57
C ASN A 365 -3.41 13.23 32.19
N GLU A 366 -2.92 12.00 32.02
CA GLU A 366 -3.06 11.26 30.76
C GLU A 366 -4.51 10.84 30.55
N GLN A 367 -5.02 10.98 29.33
CA GLN A 367 -6.38 10.55 28.99
C GLN A 367 -6.44 9.03 28.89
N LEU A 368 -7.42 8.43 29.57
CA LEU A 368 -7.70 7.02 29.50
C LEU A 368 -8.56 6.69 28.27
N PRO A 369 -8.41 5.51 27.66
CA PRO A 369 -9.23 5.08 26.53
C PRO A 369 -10.69 4.85 26.92
N PHE A 370 -11.60 5.17 25.98
CA PHE A 370 -13.06 5.03 26.13
C PHE A 370 -13.54 3.57 26.06
N CYS A 371 -12.84 2.74 25.29
CA CYS A 371 -13.08 1.32 25.14
C CYS A 371 -14.52 0.95 24.73
N TYR A 372 -15.12 1.71 23.82
CA TYR A 372 -16.43 1.37 23.26
C TYR A 372 -16.31 0.19 22.32
N ASP A 373 -15.41 0.23 21.35
CA ASP A 373 -15.20 -0.83 20.36
C ASP A 373 -13.72 -1.22 20.34
N VAL A 374 -13.38 -2.24 21.13
CA VAL A 374 -11.98 -2.65 21.36
C VAL A 374 -11.58 -3.81 20.45
N ASP A 375 -10.40 -3.72 19.83
CA ASP A 375 -9.81 -4.78 18.99
C ASP A 375 -10.69 -5.16 17.77
N VAL A 376 -11.42 -4.20 17.20
CA VAL A 376 -12.15 -4.42 15.94
C VAL A 376 -11.14 -4.58 14.80
N ASN A 377 -11.25 -5.68 14.06
CA ASN A 377 -10.30 -6.05 13.01
C ASN A 377 -11.00 -6.05 11.64
N ILE A 378 -10.68 -5.06 10.81
CA ILE A 378 -11.27 -4.81 9.50
C ILE A 378 -10.22 -5.10 8.44
N HIS A 379 -10.37 -6.19 7.69
CA HIS A 379 -9.37 -6.54 6.68
C HIS A 379 -9.91 -7.22 5.42
N HIS A 380 -9.18 -7.07 4.31
CA HIS A 380 -9.51 -7.74 3.05
C HIS A 380 -10.94 -7.44 2.54
N ASN A 381 -11.51 -6.29 2.92
CA ASN A 381 -12.80 -5.85 2.39
C ASN A 381 -12.61 -4.99 1.14
N ALA A 382 -13.52 -5.13 0.19
CA ALA A 382 -13.69 -4.19 -0.91
C ALA A 382 -14.83 -3.21 -0.58
N VAL A 383 -14.48 -1.99 -0.18
CA VAL A 383 -15.42 -0.91 0.16
C VAL A 383 -15.45 0.07 -1.00
N THR A 384 -16.48 0.00 -1.83
CA THR A 384 -16.50 0.74 -3.10
C THR A 384 -17.83 1.39 -3.41
N ARG A 385 -17.81 2.61 -3.97
CA ARG A 385 -19.03 3.30 -4.45
C ARG A 385 -20.11 3.43 -3.37
N ASN A 386 -19.69 3.70 -2.14
CA ASN A 386 -20.59 4.10 -1.07
C ASN A 386 -20.56 5.63 -0.93
N SER A 387 -21.62 6.18 -0.36
CA SER A 387 -21.73 7.62 -0.14
C SER A 387 -22.07 7.95 1.31
N SER A 388 -21.31 8.87 1.89
CA SER A 388 -21.71 9.57 3.12
C SER A 388 -22.36 10.88 2.71
N ILE A 389 -23.56 11.15 3.25
CA ILE A 389 -24.32 12.36 2.94
C ILE A 389 -24.14 13.46 3.98
N GLY A 390 -23.48 13.16 5.11
CA GLY A 390 -23.48 14.04 6.26
C GLY A 390 -24.87 14.18 6.83
N ASP A 391 -24.93 14.72 8.03
CA ASP A 391 -26.20 14.94 8.70
C ASP A 391 -26.34 16.42 9.06
N GLU A 392 -27.57 16.90 8.93
CA GLU A 392 -28.03 18.24 9.25
C GLU A 392 -28.31 18.38 10.77
N LEU A 393 -28.25 17.29 11.54
CA LEU A 393 -28.58 17.22 12.97
C LEU A 393 -27.36 17.11 13.91
N PHE A 394 -26.18 16.72 13.41
CA PHE A 394 -24.90 17.05 14.06
C PHE A 394 -24.62 18.55 13.89
N SER A 395 -25.23 19.39 14.74
CA SER A 395 -25.26 20.85 14.63
C SER A 395 -23.91 21.59 14.66
N SER A 396 -22.79 20.91 14.42
CA SER A 396 -21.46 21.52 14.34
C SER A 396 -20.34 20.72 13.63
N THR A 397 -20.58 19.50 13.10
CA THR A 397 -19.49 18.60 12.62
C THR A 397 -19.66 18.19 11.14
N PRO A 398 -18.58 18.08 10.35
CA PRO A 398 -18.57 17.45 9.02
C PRO A 398 -19.11 16.01 9.03
N ALA A 399 -19.73 15.60 7.93
CA ALA A 399 -20.01 14.19 7.64
C ALA A 399 -18.75 13.32 7.86
N GLY A 400 -18.92 12.10 8.38
CA GLY A 400 -17.86 11.09 8.33
C GLY A 400 -17.63 10.56 6.91
N SER A 401 -16.78 9.55 6.76
CA SER A 401 -16.26 9.16 5.47
C SER A 401 -17.25 8.39 4.58
N GLY A 402 -17.17 8.62 3.26
CA GLY A 402 -17.93 7.83 2.29
C GLY A 402 -17.64 6.33 2.36
N GLY A 403 -16.39 5.95 2.65
CA GLY A 403 -15.96 4.56 2.74
C GLY A 403 -16.07 4.00 4.17
N VAL A 404 -15.18 4.43 5.06
CA VAL A 404 -15.07 3.87 6.42
C VAL A 404 -14.89 4.99 7.44
N THR A 405 -15.67 4.96 8.53
CA THR A 405 -15.53 5.88 9.64
C THR A 405 -15.24 5.11 10.92
N LEU A 406 -14.22 5.52 11.65
CA LEU A 406 -13.82 5.01 12.95
C LEU A 406 -13.94 6.16 13.95
N CYS A 407 -14.89 6.07 14.86
CA CYS A 407 -15.18 7.14 15.80
C CYS A 407 -14.47 6.95 17.15
N THR A 408 -14.70 7.88 18.07
CA THR A 408 -14.16 7.87 19.42
C THR A 408 -14.41 6.53 20.12
N GLY A 409 -13.38 5.99 20.77
CA GLY A 409 -13.47 4.73 21.51
C GLY A 409 -13.31 3.46 20.67
N ALA A 410 -12.97 3.57 19.39
CA ALA A 410 -12.50 2.45 18.56
C ALA A 410 -11.06 2.03 18.95
N ASP A 411 -10.81 1.73 20.23
CA ASP A 411 -9.45 1.50 20.72
C ASP A 411 -8.82 0.20 20.20
N ASN A 412 -7.56 0.29 19.76
CA ASN A 412 -6.77 -0.80 19.16
C ASN A 412 -7.39 -1.39 17.88
N TYR A 413 -8.13 -0.58 17.11
CA TYR A 413 -8.63 -1.03 15.82
C TYR A 413 -7.48 -1.42 14.88
N ARG A 414 -7.76 -2.38 14.00
CA ARG A 414 -6.88 -2.75 12.88
C ARG A 414 -7.64 -2.60 11.57
N PHE A 415 -7.13 -1.75 10.69
CA PHE A 415 -7.66 -1.53 9.36
C PHE A 415 -6.59 -1.90 8.34
N ASN A 416 -6.55 -3.17 7.93
CA ASN A 416 -5.45 -3.68 7.11
C ASN A 416 -5.88 -4.37 5.82
N TYR A 417 -5.07 -4.26 4.76
CA TYR A 417 -5.29 -5.00 3.50
C TYR A 417 -6.66 -4.74 2.82
N ASN A 418 -7.31 -3.62 3.10
CA ASN A 418 -8.60 -3.28 2.50
C ASN A 418 -8.41 -2.58 1.14
N TRP A 419 -9.40 -2.76 0.27
CA TRP A 419 -9.54 -2.03 -0.99
C TRP A 419 -10.68 -1.01 -0.84
N VAL A 420 -10.33 0.26 -0.64
CA VAL A 420 -11.28 1.36 -0.46
C VAL A 420 -11.26 2.23 -1.70
N CYS A 421 -12.30 2.14 -2.54
CA CYS A 421 -12.23 2.73 -3.87
C CYS A 421 -13.51 3.43 -4.35
N GLY A 422 -13.38 4.67 -4.80
CA GLY A 422 -14.47 5.39 -5.46
C GLY A 422 -15.66 5.67 -4.54
N ASN A 423 -15.40 5.86 -3.24
CA ASN A 423 -16.40 6.31 -2.28
C ASN A 423 -16.48 7.84 -2.27
N LEU A 424 -17.64 8.36 -1.88
CA LEU A 424 -17.98 9.79 -1.92
C LEU A 424 -18.42 10.26 -0.53
N SER A 425 -17.90 11.38 -0.06
CA SER A 425 -18.43 12.08 1.12
C SER A 425 -18.81 13.50 0.77
N THR A 426 -19.94 13.96 1.30
CA THR A 426 -20.33 15.38 1.30
C THR A 426 -19.71 16.16 2.48
N GLY A 427 -19.02 15.49 3.38
CA GLY A 427 -18.21 16.09 4.45
C GLY A 427 -16.75 15.68 4.32
N ASP A 428 -16.06 15.58 5.45
CA ASP A 428 -14.65 15.23 5.48
C ASP A 428 -14.45 13.72 5.26
N GLY A 429 -13.36 13.33 4.60
CA GLY A 429 -13.03 11.91 4.40
C GLY A 429 -13.74 11.26 3.20
N GLY A 430 -13.09 11.12 2.05
CA GLY A 430 -13.67 10.32 0.96
C GLY A 430 -13.58 8.81 1.22
N GLY A 431 -12.39 8.33 1.59
CA GLY A 431 -12.10 6.90 1.75
C GLY A 431 -12.20 6.39 3.20
N LEU A 432 -11.40 6.96 4.10
CA LEU A 432 -11.34 6.59 5.52
C LEU A 432 -11.30 7.85 6.40
N ALA A 433 -12.03 7.84 7.50
CA ALA A 433 -11.95 8.85 8.55
C ALA A 433 -11.72 8.17 9.91
N GLN A 434 -10.74 8.66 10.67
CA GLN A 434 -10.72 8.50 12.12
C GLN A 434 -11.16 9.83 12.75
N LEU A 435 -12.23 9.77 13.55
CA LEU A 435 -12.83 10.91 14.22
C LEU A 435 -12.69 10.74 15.73
N GLY A 436 -12.00 11.69 16.37
CA GLY A 436 -11.86 11.71 17.82
C GLY A 436 -10.78 10.80 18.40
N PHE A 437 -10.85 10.63 19.72
CA PHE A 437 -9.85 9.91 20.49
C PHE A 437 -9.99 8.40 20.28
N SER A 438 -8.95 7.78 19.73
CA SER A 438 -8.79 6.33 19.71
C SER A 438 -7.33 5.97 19.94
N ARG A 439 -7.08 4.98 20.80
CA ARG A 439 -5.72 4.54 21.13
C ARG A 439 -5.22 3.48 20.17
N ASN A 440 -3.95 3.55 19.78
CA ASN A 440 -3.22 2.51 19.04
C ASN A 440 -3.90 2.05 17.74
N GLY A 441 -4.45 2.99 16.96
CA GLY A 441 -4.98 2.69 15.63
C GLY A 441 -3.88 2.17 14.69
N ASP A 442 -4.22 1.16 13.90
CA ASP A 442 -3.32 0.51 12.94
C ASP A 442 -3.97 0.54 11.54
N ILE A 443 -3.43 1.39 10.65
CA ILE A 443 -3.87 1.54 9.26
C ILE A 443 -2.74 1.10 8.34
N GLU A 444 -2.77 -0.15 7.88
CA GLU A 444 -1.65 -0.70 7.11
C GLU A 444 -2.01 -1.52 5.87
N HIS A 445 -1.16 -1.44 4.84
CA HIS A 445 -1.27 -2.26 3.62
C HIS A 445 -2.60 -2.11 2.85
N ASN A 446 -3.31 -0.99 3.02
CA ASN A 446 -4.55 -0.73 2.31
C ASN A 446 -4.29 -0.12 0.93
N SER A 447 -5.24 -0.30 0.02
CA SER A 447 -5.36 0.47 -1.22
C SER A 447 -6.50 1.46 -1.10
N ILE A 448 -6.19 2.75 -0.92
CA ILE A 448 -7.13 3.86 -0.80
C ILE A 448 -7.12 4.66 -2.11
N LEU A 449 -8.12 4.42 -2.95
CA LEU A 449 -8.07 4.77 -4.37
C LEU A 449 -9.28 5.59 -4.83
N PHE A 450 -9.07 6.71 -5.51
CA PHE A 450 -10.15 7.40 -6.24
C PHE A 450 -11.35 7.82 -5.39
N ASN A 451 -11.18 7.98 -4.09
CA ASN A 451 -12.24 8.44 -3.19
C ASN A 451 -12.33 9.98 -3.23
N GLN A 452 -13.50 10.52 -2.95
CA GLN A 452 -13.80 11.94 -3.12
C GLN A 452 -14.50 12.49 -1.87
N SER A 453 -13.99 13.60 -1.35
CA SER A 453 -14.65 14.47 -0.38
C SER A 453 -15.00 15.76 -1.12
N THR A 454 -16.28 16.10 -1.18
CA THR A 454 -16.78 17.21 -1.98
C THR A 454 -18.00 17.85 -1.36
N ASN A 455 -17.96 19.17 -1.22
CA ASN A 455 -19.12 19.93 -0.79
C ASN A 455 -19.17 21.26 -1.55
N PRO A 456 -20.31 21.62 -2.14
CA PRO A 456 -20.45 22.85 -2.92
C PRO A 456 -20.44 24.13 -2.07
N THR A 457 -20.75 24.06 -0.77
CA THR A 457 -20.96 25.23 0.09
C THR A 457 -19.85 25.43 1.13
N ILE A 458 -19.22 24.36 1.59
CA ILE A 458 -18.15 24.38 2.60
C ILE A 458 -16.89 23.65 2.11
N ALA A 459 -15.73 24.05 2.63
CA ALA A 459 -14.50 23.32 2.39
C ALA A 459 -14.56 21.96 3.09
N THR A 460 -14.27 20.88 2.35
CA THR A 460 -14.18 19.52 2.87
C THR A 460 -12.82 18.92 2.55
N ASN A 461 -12.23 18.29 3.53
CA ASN A 461 -10.84 17.89 3.59
C ASN A 461 -10.70 16.35 3.60
N GLY A 462 -9.53 15.85 3.22
CA GLY A 462 -9.23 14.42 3.33
C GLY A 462 -9.92 13.58 2.25
N GLY A 463 -9.42 13.60 1.02
CA GLY A 463 -10.00 12.76 -0.04
C GLY A 463 -9.78 11.26 0.22
N GLY A 464 -8.55 10.88 0.56
CA GLY A 464 -8.16 9.50 0.86
C GLY A 464 -8.43 9.14 2.30
N ILE A 465 -7.60 9.65 3.22
CA ILE A 465 -7.70 9.43 4.66
C ILE A 465 -7.70 10.78 5.39
N ILE A 466 -8.59 10.93 6.36
CA ILE A 466 -8.54 12.00 7.35
C ILE A 466 -8.41 11.44 8.76
N ILE A 467 -7.54 12.07 9.55
CA ILE A 467 -7.42 11.86 10.99
C ILE A 467 -7.73 13.19 11.64
N MET A 468 -8.85 13.25 12.37
CA MET A 468 -9.28 14.48 13.01
C MET A 468 -9.83 14.28 14.41
N ASN A 469 -9.78 15.32 15.24
CA ASN A 469 -10.56 15.35 16.48
C ASN A 469 -12.07 15.35 16.18
N THR A 470 -12.88 15.04 17.19
CA THR A 470 -14.31 15.35 17.14
C THR A 470 -14.49 16.86 17.05
N ALA A 471 -15.51 17.35 16.31
CA ALA A 471 -15.73 18.80 16.32
C ALA A 471 -16.25 19.23 17.70
N PRO A 472 -15.95 20.46 18.12
CA PRO A 472 -16.59 21.06 19.29
C PRO A 472 -18.11 21.11 19.07
N ASP A 473 -18.90 20.92 20.14
CA ASP A 473 -20.34 21.20 20.10
C ASP A 473 -20.56 22.68 19.70
N GLY A 474 -21.52 22.97 18.83
CA GLY A 474 -21.55 24.23 18.07
C GLY A 474 -22.72 25.18 18.33
N PHE A 475 -22.48 26.43 17.94
CA PHE A 475 -23.39 27.57 18.02
C PHE A 475 -24.67 27.42 17.18
N ASN A 476 -25.78 28.00 17.67
CA ASN A 476 -26.93 28.33 16.82
C ASN A 476 -26.69 29.56 15.92
N ALA A 477 -27.51 29.70 14.88
CA ALA A 477 -27.46 30.78 13.88
C ALA A 477 -27.68 32.21 14.42
N ALA A 478 -28.02 32.38 15.72
CA ALA A 478 -28.20 33.69 16.36
C ALA A 478 -26.92 34.21 17.05
N GLY A 479 -25.82 33.43 17.05
CA GLY A 479 -24.57 33.81 17.70
C GLY A 479 -24.68 33.90 19.23
N LEU A 480 -25.70 33.25 19.82
CA LEU A 480 -25.89 33.11 21.25
C LEU A 480 -25.78 31.62 21.60
N GLU A 481 -24.60 31.24 22.05
CA GLU A 481 -24.23 29.87 22.45
C GLU A 481 -24.71 29.48 23.84
N CYS A 482 -25.38 30.37 24.57
CA CYS A 482 -25.73 30.10 25.95
C CYS A 482 -26.97 30.95 26.28
N GLY A 483 -28.13 30.30 26.33
CA GLY A 483 -29.32 30.84 26.99
C GLY A 483 -29.09 30.96 28.51
N SER A 484 -30.14 31.25 29.28
CA SER A 484 -30.04 31.39 30.74
C SER A 484 -29.94 30.07 31.52
N VAL A 485 -29.76 28.93 30.85
CA VAL A 485 -29.52 27.63 31.49
C VAL A 485 -28.02 27.32 31.38
N THR A 486 -27.47 26.88 32.50
CA THR A 486 -26.05 26.59 32.67
C THR A 486 -25.74 25.31 31.93
N ASP A 487 -25.45 25.45 30.64
CA ASP A 487 -24.68 24.47 29.89
C ASP A 487 -23.20 24.65 30.25
N VAL A 488 -22.54 23.57 30.62
CA VAL A 488 -21.18 23.53 31.17
C VAL A 488 -20.12 23.50 30.05
N ASP A 489 -20.54 23.44 28.78
CA ASP A 489 -19.64 23.26 27.63
C ASP A 489 -19.47 24.52 26.75
N CYS A 490 -19.67 25.72 27.33
CA CYS A 490 -19.52 27.00 26.62
C CYS A 490 -18.06 27.53 26.55
N ALA A 491 -17.34 27.16 25.48
CA ALA A 491 -16.30 27.88 24.72
C ALA A 491 -16.10 27.11 23.38
N PRO A 492 -15.43 27.59 22.31
CA PRO A 492 -14.86 26.64 21.37
C PRO A 492 -13.72 25.92 22.11
N GLY A 493 -14.08 24.88 22.86
CA GLY A 493 -13.15 24.06 23.60
C GLY A 493 -12.15 23.49 22.61
N LEU A 494 -10.87 23.56 22.97
CA LEU A 494 -9.87 22.76 22.27
C LEU A 494 -10.27 21.30 22.48
N GLY A 495 -10.52 20.55 21.40
CA GLY A 495 -10.88 19.14 21.52
C GLY A 495 -9.78 18.29 22.15
N ASP A 496 -10.11 17.04 22.47
CA ASP A 496 -9.20 16.12 23.14
C ASP A 496 -8.10 15.53 22.26
N GLY A 497 -8.07 15.84 20.96
CA GLY A 497 -7.14 15.26 20.01
C GLY A 497 -7.57 13.87 19.51
N THR A 498 -6.66 13.17 18.83
CA THR A 498 -6.97 11.89 18.15
C THR A 498 -6.54 10.65 18.92
N GLY A 499 -5.86 10.83 20.06
CA GLY A 499 -5.29 9.74 20.85
C GLY A 499 -3.90 9.28 20.37
N PRO A 500 -3.16 8.52 21.20
CA PRO A 500 -1.77 8.16 20.94
C PRO A 500 -1.65 6.87 20.13
N GLY A 501 -0.48 6.67 19.50
CA GLY A 501 -0.05 5.38 18.97
C GLY A 501 -0.59 5.04 17.58
N LEU A 502 -1.13 6.02 16.85
CA LEU A 502 -1.62 5.81 15.49
C LEU A 502 -0.46 5.53 14.52
N VAL A 503 -0.59 4.43 13.77
CA VAL A 503 0.33 4.04 12.70
C VAL A 503 -0.41 4.04 11.37
N ILE A 504 0.17 4.71 10.39
CA ILE A 504 -0.25 4.67 8.98
C ILE A 504 0.95 4.16 8.19
N ASN A 505 0.97 2.87 7.86
CA ASN A 505 2.14 2.23 7.26
C ASN A 505 1.82 1.46 5.96
N ALA A 506 2.69 1.60 4.96
CA ALA A 506 2.65 0.80 3.73
C ALA A 506 1.31 0.83 2.96
N ASN A 507 0.58 1.95 3.00
CA ASN A 507 -0.66 2.13 2.23
C ASN A 507 -0.37 2.71 0.84
N LEU A 508 -1.15 2.28 -0.15
CA LEU A 508 -1.22 2.92 -1.46
C LEU A 508 -2.38 3.92 -1.45
N ILE A 509 -2.08 5.21 -1.45
CA ILE A 509 -3.05 6.30 -1.40
C ILE A 509 -2.96 7.06 -2.72
N MET A 510 -3.91 6.80 -3.62
CA MET A 510 -3.79 7.28 -4.99
C MET A 510 -5.09 7.76 -5.61
N GLY A 511 -5.02 8.86 -6.34
CA GLY A 511 -6.15 9.32 -7.14
C GLY A 511 -7.31 9.84 -6.30
N ASN A 512 -7.13 10.09 -5.01
CA ASN A 512 -8.20 10.62 -4.15
C ASN A 512 -8.32 12.15 -4.31
N ALA A 513 -9.52 12.69 -4.04
CA ALA A 513 -9.84 14.11 -4.22
C ALA A 513 -10.40 14.73 -2.93
N ALA A 514 -9.80 15.82 -2.45
CA ALA A 514 -10.44 16.76 -1.54
C ALA A 514 -10.88 17.97 -2.38
N GLU A 515 -12.06 17.92 -2.99
CA GLU A 515 -12.43 18.83 -4.09
C GLU A 515 -12.51 20.30 -3.67
N SER A 516 -12.98 20.56 -2.45
CA SER A 516 -13.12 21.91 -1.89
C SER A 516 -12.15 22.21 -0.73
N GLY A 517 -11.26 21.29 -0.36
CA GLY A 517 -10.38 21.46 0.80
C GLY A 517 -8.96 20.94 0.60
N SER A 518 -8.35 20.53 1.70
CA SER A 518 -6.93 20.20 1.82
C SER A 518 -6.74 18.69 2.04
N GLY A 519 -5.57 18.15 1.70
CA GLY A 519 -5.27 16.75 2.02
C GLY A 519 -5.97 15.76 1.08
N GLY A 520 -5.72 15.86 -0.22
CA GLY A 520 -6.28 14.92 -1.20
C GLY A 520 -5.96 13.47 -0.85
N GLY A 521 -4.72 13.18 -0.47
CA GLY A 521 -4.26 11.89 0.04
C GLY A 521 -4.50 11.74 1.54
N LEU A 522 -3.78 12.52 2.35
CA LEU A 522 -3.84 12.52 3.82
C LEU A 522 -4.15 13.91 4.39
N ARG A 523 -5.05 13.97 5.37
CA ARG A 523 -5.33 15.16 6.19
C ARG A 523 -5.18 14.84 7.68
N PHE A 524 -4.42 15.65 8.39
CA PHE A 524 -4.34 15.68 9.85
C PHE A 524 -4.91 17.00 10.37
N GLN A 525 -5.89 16.92 11.26
CA GLN A 525 -6.59 18.08 11.79
C GLN A 525 -6.92 17.91 13.26
N GLY A 526 -6.26 18.64 14.16
CA GLY A 526 -6.51 18.47 15.59
C GLY A 526 -6.05 17.12 16.09
N VAL A 527 -4.94 16.59 15.56
CA VAL A 527 -4.27 15.43 16.16
C VAL A 527 -3.92 15.72 17.61
N ASN A 528 -3.41 16.94 17.82
CA ASN A 528 -3.07 17.46 19.13
C ASN A 528 -4.14 18.43 19.62
N GLY A 529 -4.51 18.27 20.88
CA GLY A 529 -5.57 18.98 21.56
C GLY A 529 -5.16 19.35 22.99
N THR A 530 -6.07 19.12 23.95
CA THR A 530 -5.88 19.47 25.36
C THR A 530 -4.66 18.83 26.01
N GLU A 531 -4.10 17.76 25.47
CA GLU A 531 -2.91 17.10 26.01
C GLU A 531 -1.65 17.98 25.92
N VAL A 532 -1.56 18.87 24.92
CA VAL A 532 -0.40 19.76 24.76
C VAL A 532 -0.30 20.74 25.93
N SER A 533 -1.43 21.28 26.40
CA SER A 533 -1.47 22.19 27.55
C SER A 533 -1.36 21.46 28.89
N ARG A 534 -1.77 20.18 28.95
CA ARG A 534 -1.55 19.29 30.12
C ARG A 534 -0.09 18.86 30.27
N PHE A 535 0.62 18.66 29.17
CA PHE A 535 2.02 18.20 29.14
C PHE A 535 2.95 19.15 28.38
N PRO A 536 3.01 20.44 28.74
CA PRO A 536 3.66 21.46 27.91
C PRO A 536 5.17 21.23 27.76
N THR A 537 5.83 20.61 28.75
CA THR A 537 7.27 20.31 28.73
C THR A 537 7.58 18.82 28.66
N SER A 538 6.64 18.00 28.18
CA SER A 538 6.81 16.54 28.08
C SER A 538 6.20 16.02 26.78
N PRO A 539 6.79 16.36 25.62
CA PRO A 539 6.24 16.04 24.31
C PRO A 539 6.12 14.53 24.04
N SER A 540 6.78 13.67 24.83
CA SER A 540 6.55 12.22 24.80
C SER A 540 5.13 11.81 25.20
N GLN A 541 4.35 12.71 25.80
CA GLN A 541 2.94 12.52 26.17
C GLN A 541 1.98 13.15 25.16
N TRP A 542 2.49 13.82 24.12
CA TRP A 542 1.63 14.38 23.07
C TRP A 542 1.20 13.26 22.12
N TYR A 543 0.00 13.39 21.56
CA TYR A 543 -0.45 12.44 20.55
C TYR A 543 0.41 12.57 19.30
N SER A 544 0.93 11.45 18.85
CA SER A 544 1.82 11.36 17.70
C SER A 544 1.30 10.37 16.70
N VAL A 545 1.60 10.64 15.43
CA VAL A 545 1.22 9.78 14.31
C VAL A 545 2.47 9.41 13.53
N ASN A 546 2.66 8.11 13.29
CA ASN A 546 3.75 7.60 12.46
C ASN A 546 3.22 7.27 11.06
N VAL A 547 3.61 8.09 10.08
CA VAL A 547 3.29 7.91 8.67
C VAL A 547 4.53 7.36 7.96
N THR A 548 4.53 6.08 7.64
CA THR A 548 5.73 5.41 7.13
C THR A 548 5.47 4.52 5.92
N ASN A 549 6.46 4.40 5.02
CA ASN A 549 6.39 3.50 3.87
C ASN A 549 5.20 3.71 2.92
N ASN A 550 4.44 4.81 3.00
CA ASN A 550 3.25 4.99 2.17
C ASN A 550 3.63 5.50 0.78
N ILE A 551 2.88 5.05 -0.23
CA ILE A 551 2.94 5.62 -1.58
C ILE A 551 1.71 6.52 -1.74
N ILE A 552 1.93 7.83 -1.75
CA ILE A 552 0.90 8.87 -1.83
C ILE A 552 1.06 9.59 -3.17
N ALA A 553 0.32 9.15 -4.18
CA ALA A 553 0.55 9.61 -5.54
C ALA A 553 -0.72 10.01 -6.28
N ASN A 554 -0.64 11.02 -7.13
CA ASN A 554 -1.76 11.40 -8.01
C ASN A 554 -3.05 11.78 -7.25
N ASN A 555 -2.98 12.24 -6.02
CA ASN A 555 -4.13 12.80 -5.31
C ASN A 555 -4.33 14.27 -5.70
N VAL A 556 -5.52 14.81 -5.49
CA VAL A 556 -5.88 16.19 -5.84
C VAL A 556 -6.50 16.90 -4.65
N ALA A 557 -6.10 18.14 -4.42
CA ALA A 557 -6.72 19.03 -3.45
C ALA A 557 -7.16 20.33 -4.12
N GLY A 558 -8.39 20.73 -3.83
CA GLY A 558 -8.97 22.00 -4.23
C GLY A 558 -8.25 23.19 -3.63
N TRP A 559 -7.75 23.05 -2.40
CA TRP A 559 -7.02 24.09 -1.70
C TRP A 559 -5.52 23.84 -1.75
N ASP A 560 -4.98 22.95 -0.91
CA ASP A 560 -3.54 22.67 -0.81
C ASP A 560 -3.25 21.28 -0.23
N GLY A 561 -1.97 20.87 -0.24
CA GLY A 561 -1.51 19.63 0.37
C GLY A 561 -2.17 18.41 -0.23
N ALA A 562 -2.24 18.32 -1.55
CA ALA A 562 -2.85 17.20 -2.25
C ALA A 562 -2.24 15.86 -1.85
N GLY A 563 -0.94 15.81 -1.56
CA GLY A 563 -0.33 14.67 -0.88
C GLY A 563 -0.74 14.58 0.58
N VAL A 564 -0.25 15.52 1.40
CA VAL A 564 -0.44 15.56 2.86
C VAL A 564 -0.71 16.99 3.32
N SER A 565 -1.64 17.17 4.27
CA SER A 565 -1.88 18.46 4.93
C SER A 565 -2.00 18.33 6.46
N LEU A 566 -1.41 19.29 7.19
CA LEU A 566 -1.32 19.27 8.65
C LEU A 566 -1.82 20.58 9.27
N GLN A 567 -2.72 20.48 10.27
CA GLN A 567 -3.14 21.57 11.14
C GLN A 567 -3.39 21.01 12.54
N ASP A 568 -2.95 21.71 13.58
CA ASP A 568 -3.00 21.24 14.98
C ASP A 568 -2.42 19.82 15.13
N ALA A 569 -1.32 19.56 14.42
CA ALA A 569 -0.63 18.28 14.33
C ALA A 569 0.87 18.49 14.58
N LEU A 570 1.22 18.61 15.86
CA LEU A 570 2.52 19.02 16.38
C LEU A 570 3.53 17.86 16.44
N ALA A 571 3.06 16.62 16.42
CA ALA A 571 3.89 15.42 16.54
C ALA A 571 3.64 14.35 15.45
N VAL A 572 3.54 14.76 14.18
CA VAL A 572 3.45 13.84 13.03
C VAL A 572 4.83 13.53 12.44
N ASN A 573 5.16 12.25 12.33
CA ASN A 573 6.41 11.75 11.76
C ASN A 573 6.17 11.20 10.36
N LEU A 574 6.77 11.82 9.35
CA LEU A 574 6.85 11.26 8.01
C LEU A 574 8.24 10.67 7.81
N VAL A 575 8.26 9.35 7.62
CA VAL A 575 9.51 8.61 7.42
C VAL A 575 9.39 7.64 6.26
N ASN A 576 10.29 7.75 5.29
CA ASN A 576 10.37 6.82 4.16
C ASN A 576 9.05 6.72 3.36
N ASN A 577 8.35 7.82 3.10
CA ASN A 577 7.18 7.84 2.21
C ASN A 577 7.55 8.28 0.79
N THR A 578 6.77 7.87 -0.20
CA THR A 578 6.86 8.36 -1.58
C THR A 578 5.64 9.21 -1.89
N ILE A 579 5.81 10.53 -1.93
CA ILE A 579 4.76 11.55 -2.13
C ILE A 579 5.01 12.26 -3.46
N MET A 580 4.33 11.83 -4.53
CA MET A 580 4.67 12.31 -5.87
C MET A 580 3.50 12.47 -6.84
N SER A 581 3.63 13.41 -7.78
CA SER A 581 2.63 13.67 -8.83
C SER A 581 1.23 14.03 -8.30
N ASN A 582 1.12 14.53 -7.07
CA ASN A 582 -0.14 15.06 -6.51
C ASN A 582 -0.39 16.49 -7.02
N ASP A 583 -1.64 16.94 -7.08
CA ASP A 583 -2.02 18.25 -7.64
C ASP A 583 -2.78 19.15 -6.67
N ALA A 584 -2.27 20.36 -6.44
CA ALA A 584 -3.07 21.44 -5.85
C ALA A 584 -3.62 22.34 -6.95
N THR A 585 -4.94 22.46 -7.04
CA THR A 585 -5.60 23.27 -8.07
C THR A 585 -5.81 24.72 -7.64
N ALA A 586 -5.72 25.01 -6.33
CA ALA A 586 -6.05 26.30 -5.73
C ALA A 586 -7.39 26.85 -6.23
N SER A 587 -8.37 25.97 -6.36
CA SER A 587 -9.73 26.24 -6.81
C SER A 587 -10.72 26.51 -5.69
N SER A 588 -10.31 26.29 -4.44
CA SER A 588 -11.07 26.55 -3.23
C SER A 588 -10.28 27.42 -2.23
N GLY A 589 -10.89 27.78 -1.11
CA GLY A 589 -10.32 28.65 -0.07
C GLY A 589 -10.58 30.13 -0.35
N VAL A 590 -9.51 30.93 -0.47
CA VAL A 590 -9.49 32.41 -0.57
C VAL A 590 -10.37 33.04 -1.69
N LEU A 591 -10.94 32.23 -2.59
CA LEU A 591 -11.80 32.69 -3.69
C LEU A 591 -13.24 33.02 -3.28
N PHE A 592 -13.79 32.32 -2.28
CA PHE A 592 -15.23 32.37 -2.01
C PHE A 592 -15.52 32.76 -0.56
N ASN A 593 -16.20 33.89 -0.37
CA ASN A 593 -16.92 34.15 0.88
C ASN A 593 -18.23 33.37 0.82
N THR A 594 -18.20 32.09 1.22
CA THR A 594 -19.44 31.31 1.36
C THR A 594 -20.08 31.62 2.71
N LEU A 595 -21.40 31.71 2.75
CA LEU A 595 -22.15 31.94 4.00
C LEU A 595 -21.89 30.84 5.04
N GLY A 596 -21.51 29.64 4.61
CA GLY A 596 -21.17 28.50 5.47
C GLY A 596 -19.67 28.35 5.80
N ALA A 597 -18.78 29.21 5.31
CA ALA A 597 -17.34 29.13 5.62
C ALA A 597 -17.02 29.14 7.13
N PRO A 598 -17.78 29.85 8.00
CA PRO A 598 -17.63 29.75 9.46
C PRO A 598 -18.03 28.40 10.06
N LEU A 599 -18.77 27.56 9.33
CA LEU A 599 -19.24 26.24 9.76
C LEU A 599 -18.35 25.10 9.23
N ALA A 600 -17.27 25.42 8.50
CA ALA A 600 -16.32 24.42 8.02
C ALA A 600 -15.42 23.94 9.17
N SER A 601 -15.04 22.66 9.18
CA SER A 601 -14.15 22.09 10.19
C SER A 601 -12.75 22.72 10.21
N SER A 602 -12.32 23.29 9.08
CA SER A 602 -11.17 24.17 9.00
C SER A 602 -11.61 25.54 8.49
N LEU A 603 -11.59 26.54 9.37
CA LEU A 603 -11.87 27.93 9.01
C LEU A 603 -10.81 28.45 8.03
N GLY A 604 -11.26 29.10 6.95
CA GLY A 604 -10.37 29.73 5.98
C GLY A 604 -10.34 31.25 6.07
N PRO A 605 -9.23 31.90 5.67
CA PRO A 605 -9.19 33.36 5.57
C PRO A 605 -10.23 33.83 4.54
N THR A 606 -11.15 34.68 4.98
CA THR A 606 -12.13 35.33 4.12
C THR A 606 -11.45 36.46 3.35
N CYS A 607 -11.43 36.37 2.02
CA CYS A 607 -11.01 37.50 1.21
C CYS A 607 -12.15 38.53 1.18
N THR A 608 -12.12 39.49 2.10
CA THR A 608 -13.15 40.54 2.22
C THR A 608 -12.86 41.77 1.36
N THR A 609 -11.68 41.86 0.74
CA THR A 609 -11.24 43.04 -0.03
C THR A 609 -10.52 42.66 -1.32
N ASN A 610 -11.31 42.49 -2.40
CA ASN A 610 -10.90 42.50 -3.81
C ASN A 610 -9.74 41.54 -4.20
N CYS A 611 -10.03 40.24 -4.25
CA CYS A 611 -9.10 39.18 -4.69
C CYS A 611 -8.95 39.07 -6.22
N GLY A 612 -8.44 40.12 -6.88
CA GLY A 612 -7.99 40.04 -8.29
C GLY A 612 -8.97 39.34 -9.24
N THR A 613 -8.44 38.67 -10.28
CA THR A 613 -9.22 37.84 -11.24
C THR A 613 -8.69 36.40 -11.32
N ALA A 614 -7.90 35.99 -10.33
CA ALA A 614 -7.25 34.69 -10.26
C ALA A 614 -6.95 34.28 -8.81
N SER A 615 -6.83 32.97 -8.58
CA SER A 615 -6.39 32.39 -7.32
C SER A 615 -4.88 32.44 -7.14
N ALA A 616 -4.42 32.21 -5.91
CA ALA A 616 -3.00 32.10 -5.59
C ALA A 616 -2.56 30.63 -5.62
N PRO A 617 -1.45 30.29 -6.29
CA PRO A 617 -0.88 28.95 -6.24
C PRO A 617 -0.64 28.45 -4.82
N GLN A 618 -0.78 27.15 -4.61
CA GLN A 618 -0.61 26.51 -3.31
C GLN A 618 0.33 25.30 -3.37
N VAL A 619 0.83 24.88 -2.22
CA VAL A 619 1.68 23.69 -2.06
C VAL A 619 0.90 22.44 -2.46
N ALA A 620 1.50 21.56 -3.26
CA ALA A 620 0.85 20.37 -3.79
C ALA A 620 1.22 19.06 -3.06
N GLY A 621 2.48 18.89 -2.67
CA GLY A 621 2.91 17.67 -1.97
C GLY A 621 2.50 17.69 -0.50
N LEU A 622 3.38 18.15 0.39
CA LEU A 622 3.09 18.32 1.82
C LEU A 622 2.96 19.79 2.19
N VAL A 623 1.82 20.16 2.77
CA VAL A 623 1.60 21.49 3.34
C VAL A 623 1.44 21.40 4.85
N THR A 624 2.02 22.35 5.56
CA THR A 624 1.64 22.62 6.94
C THR A 624 1.08 24.03 7.09
N MET A 625 0.38 24.31 8.19
CA MET A 625 -0.20 25.62 8.44
C MET A 625 -0.09 26.04 9.91
N GLN A 626 -0.46 27.30 10.14
CA GLN A 626 -0.59 27.85 11.47
C GLN A 626 -1.62 27.04 12.28
N ASN A 627 -1.32 26.82 13.55
CA ASN A 627 -2.25 26.20 14.48
C ASN A 627 -3.55 27.04 14.57
N SER A 628 -4.67 26.37 14.81
CA SER A 628 -5.97 27.00 14.95
C SER A 628 -5.97 28.03 16.10
N PRO A 629 -6.86 29.03 16.05
CA PRO A 629 -7.04 29.95 17.17
C PRO A 629 -7.26 29.24 18.50
N GLN A 630 -8.00 28.11 18.51
CA GLN A 630 -8.30 27.30 19.68
C GLN A 630 -7.04 26.69 20.30
N LEU A 631 -6.15 26.13 19.48
CA LEU A 631 -4.90 25.59 20.00
C LEU A 631 -3.96 26.72 20.44
N LEU A 632 -3.87 27.82 19.69
CA LEU A 632 -3.03 28.97 20.04
C LEU A 632 -3.41 29.62 21.37
N THR A 633 -4.71 29.75 21.68
CA THR A 633 -5.17 30.30 22.97
C THR A 633 -4.83 29.39 24.14
N SER A 634 -4.79 28.07 23.93
CA SER A 634 -4.35 27.10 24.94
C SER A 634 -2.83 27.12 25.19
N LEU A 635 -2.05 27.75 24.30
CA LEU A 635 -0.59 27.85 24.37
C LEU A 635 -0.12 29.31 24.51
N PRO A 636 -0.51 30.03 25.60
CA PRO A 636 -0.12 31.42 25.79
C PRO A 636 1.40 31.55 25.91
N SER A 637 1.95 32.71 25.52
CA SER A 637 3.40 32.97 25.56
C SER A 637 4.03 32.86 26.96
N THR A 638 3.21 32.88 28.01
CA THR A 638 3.61 32.65 29.41
C THR A 638 3.82 31.18 29.76
N LEU A 639 3.19 30.25 29.03
CA LEU A 639 3.37 28.81 29.19
C LEU A 639 4.66 28.39 28.49
N THR A 640 5.61 27.78 29.19
CA THR A 640 6.82 27.25 28.54
C THR A 640 6.49 25.92 27.88
N ILE A 641 6.77 25.77 26.58
CA ILE A 641 6.54 24.51 25.86
C ILE A 641 7.84 23.91 25.35
N SER A 642 7.95 22.58 25.33
CA SER A 642 9.07 21.85 24.73
C SER A 642 8.59 21.14 23.47
N CYS A 643 9.06 21.59 22.30
CA CYS A 643 8.70 20.95 21.04
C CYS A 643 9.42 19.59 20.89
N PRO A 644 8.75 18.55 20.36
CA PRO A 644 9.36 17.24 20.22
C PRO A 644 10.62 17.27 19.35
N ALA A 645 11.58 16.40 19.66
CA ALA A 645 12.84 16.30 18.94
C ALA A 645 12.61 16.02 17.45
N GLY A 646 13.34 16.70 16.58
CA GLY A 646 13.25 16.52 15.12
C GLY A 646 12.04 17.17 14.43
N HIS A 647 11.08 17.72 15.19
CA HIS A 647 9.99 18.54 14.65
C HIS A 647 10.57 19.93 14.30
N PRO A 648 10.62 20.96 15.17
CA PRO A 648 11.52 22.08 14.90
C PRO A 648 12.97 21.65 15.12
N THR A 649 13.83 21.85 14.12
CA THR A 649 15.23 21.41 14.22
C THR A 649 16.03 22.31 15.16
N ASN A 650 16.65 21.71 16.18
CA ASN A 650 17.65 22.39 16.98
C ASN A 650 18.96 22.48 16.16
N PRO A 651 19.48 23.68 15.85
CA PRO A 651 20.69 23.82 15.03
C PRO A 651 21.94 23.16 15.62
N SER A 652 21.95 22.91 16.93
CA SER A 652 23.08 22.31 17.64
C SER A 652 22.98 20.78 17.78
N ASN A 653 21.77 20.21 17.83
CA ASN A 653 21.55 18.76 17.82
C ASN A 653 20.07 18.44 17.49
N PRO A 654 19.76 17.92 16.29
CA PRO A 654 18.38 17.64 15.88
C PRO A 654 17.68 16.55 16.71
N LEU A 655 18.42 15.80 17.54
CA LEU A 655 17.88 14.79 18.46
C LEU A 655 17.38 15.36 19.79
N LEU A 656 17.48 16.67 20.00
CA LEU A 656 17.03 17.33 21.23
C LEU A 656 15.73 18.10 20.97
N GLU A 657 14.89 18.15 22.00
CA GLU A 657 13.71 19.01 22.05
C GLU A 657 14.09 20.50 21.93
N VAL A 658 13.15 21.33 21.47
CA VAL A 658 13.34 22.77 21.33
C VAL A 658 12.36 23.52 22.22
N LEU A 659 12.90 24.25 23.20
CA LEU A 659 12.12 25.10 24.09
C LEU A 659 11.50 26.27 23.30
N ASN A 660 10.19 26.44 23.40
CA ASN A 660 9.42 27.50 22.73
C ASN A 660 9.71 27.60 21.22
N GLY A 661 9.94 26.45 20.57
CA GLY A 661 10.17 26.37 19.13
C GLY A 661 8.94 26.67 18.29
N ALA A 662 9.10 26.56 16.97
CA ALA A 662 8.05 26.88 15.99
C ALA A 662 6.76 26.05 16.15
N CYS A 663 6.83 24.89 16.81
CA CYS A 663 5.66 24.03 17.07
C CYS A 663 4.54 24.73 17.85
N ARG A 664 4.86 25.80 18.61
CA ARG A 664 3.86 26.63 19.30
C ARG A 664 2.82 27.18 18.33
N ASN A 665 3.30 27.66 17.19
CA ASN A 665 2.52 28.47 16.27
C ASN A 665 2.11 27.68 15.03
N PHE A 666 2.86 26.63 14.67
CA PHE A 666 2.66 25.86 13.46
C PHE A 666 2.73 24.37 13.76
N SER A 667 2.00 23.59 12.99
CA SER A 667 2.23 22.14 12.91
C SER A 667 3.57 21.94 12.23
N TYR A 668 4.55 21.31 12.88
CA TYR A 668 5.87 21.12 12.30
C TYR A 668 6.18 19.62 12.26
N PRO A 669 6.10 18.96 11.10
CA PRO A 669 6.35 17.52 11.01
C PRO A 669 7.85 17.18 11.03
N LEU A 670 8.17 15.97 11.47
CA LEU A 670 9.46 15.34 11.20
C LEU A 670 9.44 14.76 9.78
N LEU A 671 10.46 15.04 8.97
CA LEU A 671 10.51 14.73 7.53
C LEU A 671 11.82 14.00 7.15
N TYR A 672 11.84 12.67 7.27
CA TYR A 672 13.06 11.85 7.14
C TYR A 672 12.95 10.86 5.98
N ASN A 673 13.95 10.86 5.10
CA ASN A 673 14.13 9.83 4.06
C ASN A 673 12.97 9.74 3.05
N ASP A 674 12.15 10.79 2.93
CA ASP A 674 10.98 10.79 2.05
C ASP A 674 11.37 11.14 0.60
N VAL A 675 10.54 10.74 -0.35
CA VAL A 675 10.60 11.17 -1.75
C VAL A 675 9.43 12.10 -2.00
N PHE A 676 9.70 13.40 -2.13
CA PHE A 676 8.75 14.38 -2.65
C PHE A 676 9.11 14.69 -4.10
N TRP A 677 8.30 14.25 -5.06
CA TRP A 677 8.71 14.37 -6.46
C TRP A 677 7.57 14.83 -7.37
N GLN A 678 7.82 15.93 -8.07
CA GLN A 678 6.94 16.51 -9.10
C GLN A 678 5.48 16.65 -8.64
N ASN A 679 5.25 17.10 -7.40
CA ASN A 679 3.91 17.48 -6.98
C ASN A 679 3.54 18.82 -7.63
N ARG A 680 2.45 18.85 -8.40
CA ARG A 680 2.13 19.93 -9.34
C ARG A 680 1.23 20.98 -8.72
N SER A 681 1.67 22.23 -8.82
CA SER A 681 0.92 23.39 -8.34
C SER A 681 0.28 24.12 -9.50
N PHE A 682 -1.01 24.41 -9.36
CA PHE A 682 -1.81 25.17 -10.30
C PHE A 682 -2.56 26.30 -9.60
N TYR A 683 -3.16 27.17 -10.40
CA TYR A 683 -4.12 28.18 -9.93
C TYR A 683 -5.22 28.39 -10.97
N ILE A 684 -6.37 28.91 -10.53
CA ILE A 684 -7.50 29.25 -11.39
C ILE A 684 -7.42 30.71 -11.80
N GLY A 685 -7.68 30.99 -13.07
CA GLY A 685 -7.87 32.36 -13.57
C GLY A 685 -9.03 32.47 -14.55
N VAL A 686 -9.48 33.70 -14.79
CA VAL A 686 -10.48 34.02 -15.83
C VAL A 686 -9.77 34.40 -17.13
N GLY A 687 -10.01 33.62 -18.18
CA GLY A 687 -9.52 33.86 -19.53
C GLY A 687 -10.41 34.78 -20.36
N THR A 688 -10.14 34.85 -21.67
CA THR A 688 -10.94 35.63 -22.63
C THR A 688 -12.31 35.01 -22.89
N LEU A 689 -13.18 35.73 -23.62
CA LEU A 689 -14.45 35.16 -24.13
C LEU A 689 -14.20 33.83 -24.85
N GLY A 690 -15.09 32.86 -24.60
CA GLY A 690 -15.06 31.56 -25.25
C GLY A 690 -15.26 31.65 -26.77
N THR A 691 -15.12 30.52 -27.46
CA THR A 691 -15.44 30.42 -28.89
C THR A 691 -16.71 29.58 -29.09
N GLY A 692 -17.34 29.66 -30.27
CA GLY A 692 -18.58 28.92 -30.55
C GLY A 692 -19.72 29.30 -29.59
N SER A 693 -20.40 28.30 -29.02
CA SER A 693 -21.52 28.51 -28.08
C SER A 693 -21.12 29.14 -26.73
N GLN A 694 -19.81 29.32 -26.46
CA GLN A 694 -19.30 29.96 -25.24
C GLN A 694 -18.86 31.41 -25.47
N ASN A 695 -19.07 31.98 -26.68
CA ASN A 695 -18.64 33.36 -27.01
C ASN A 695 -19.39 34.48 -26.27
N GLN A 696 -20.36 34.13 -25.44
CA GLN A 696 -21.11 35.05 -24.58
C GLN A 696 -20.55 35.16 -23.15
N GLN A 697 -19.50 34.39 -22.80
CA GLN A 697 -18.91 34.37 -21.45
C GLN A 697 -17.39 34.21 -21.46
N ASN A 698 -16.71 34.69 -20.42
CA ASN A 698 -15.30 34.40 -20.19
C ASN A 698 -15.13 32.94 -19.76
N VAL A 699 -14.03 32.31 -20.18
CA VAL A 699 -13.74 30.91 -19.82
C VAL A 699 -12.84 30.86 -18.59
N VAL A 700 -13.25 30.13 -17.57
CA VAL A 700 -12.38 29.81 -16.43
C VAL A 700 -11.37 28.75 -16.86
N ALA A 701 -10.10 28.96 -16.51
CA ALA A 701 -9.02 28.04 -16.87
C ALA A 701 -8.09 27.75 -15.70
N LEU A 702 -7.50 26.56 -15.73
CA LEU A 702 -6.43 26.14 -14.84
C LEU A 702 -5.08 26.52 -15.46
N TYR A 703 -4.24 27.20 -14.69
CA TYR A 703 -2.92 27.69 -15.10
C TYR A 703 -1.81 27.05 -14.27
N ASN A 704 -0.65 26.84 -14.89
CA ASN A 704 0.55 26.38 -14.18
C ASN A 704 1.01 27.45 -13.20
N ALA A 705 1.25 27.08 -11.94
CA ALA A 705 1.70 28.00 -10.90
C ALA A 705 2.90 28.85 -11.34
N PHE A 706 2.95 30.10 -10.87
CA PHE A 706 4.04 31.06 -11.13
C PHE A 706 4.23 31.45 -12.60
N THR A 707 3.31 31.04 -13.49
CA THR A 707 3.30 31.38 -14.91
C THR A 707 1.93 31.88 -15.32
N THR A 708 1.79 32.38 -16.56
CA THR A 708 0.49 32.68 -17.18
C THR A 708 0.08 31.63 -18.20
N THR A 709 0.75 30.47 -18.21
CA THR A 709 0.52 29.39 -19.18
C THR A 709 -0.58 28.47 -18.68
N GLN A 710 -1.60 28.26 -19.52
CA GLN A 710 -2.68 27.32 -19.21
C GLN A 710 -2.15 25.89 -19.09
N ALA A 711 -2.69 25.11 -18.15
CA ALA A 711 -2.38 23.70 -18.00
C ALA A 711 -2.69 22.94 -19.30
N VAL A 712 -1.73 22.16 -19.78
CA VAL A 712 -1.81 21.51 -21.10
C VAL A 712 -2.69 20.26 -21.02
N THR A 713 -3.55 20.07 -22.01
CA THR A 713 -4.33 18.85 -22.17
C THR A 713 -3.42 17.66 -22.52
N GLN A 714 -3.68 16.49 -21.94
CA GLN A 714 -2.91 15.28 -22.22
C GLN A 714 -3.01 14.89 -23.71
N PRO A 715 -1.88 14.55 -24.37
CA PRO A 715 -1.88 14.07 -25.74
C PRO A 715 -2.73 12.81 -25.92
N THR A 716 -3.35 12.66 -27.08
CA THR A 716 -4.23 11.51 -27.37
C THR A 716 -3.48 10.23 -27.74
N ALA A 717 -2.26 10.35 -28.27
CA ALA A 717 -1.44 9.20 -28.66
C ALA A 717 -0.58 8.73 -27.48
N ASP A 718 -0.60 7.43 -27.22
CA ASP A 718 0.26 6.80 -26.21
C ASP A 718 1.74 7.09 -26.50
N ALA A 719 2.46 7.55 -25.47
CA ALA A 719 3.89 7.78 -25.55
C ALA A 719 4.54 7.67 -24.17
N THR A 720 5.80 7.26 -24.15
CA THR A 720 6.63 7.19 -22.95
C THR A 720 8.03 7.72 -23.23
N THR A 721 8.69 8.27 -22.22
CA THR A 721 10.13 8.58 -22.25
C THR A 721 10.87 7.76 -21.20
N ALA A 722 12.17 7.55 -21.43
CA ALA A 722 13.02 6.86 -20.46
C ALA A 722 13.16 7.68 -19.15
N ASN A 723 13.11 6.99 -18.01
CA ASN A 723 13.25 7.55 -16.68
C ASN A 723 14.34 6.81 -15.91
N GLY A 724 15.60 6.93 -16.37
CA GLY A 724 16.67 6.04 -15.93
C GLY A 724 16.37 4.59 -16.33
N GLY A 725 16.28 3.69 -15.34
CA GLY A 725 15.86 2.30 -15.54
C GLY A 725 14.34 2.10 -15.67
N GLY A 726 13.53 3.14 -15.46
CA GLY A 726 12.07 3.11 -15.57
C GLY A 726 11.54 3.94 -16.75
N VAL A 727 10.25 4.29 -16.69
CA VAL A 727 9.56 5.09 -17.72
C VAL A 727 8.73 6.23 -17.11
N ILE A 728 8.56 7.32 -17.86
CA ILE A 728 7.54 8.36 -17.63
C ILE A 728 6.53 8.28 -18.77
N ILE A 729 5.23 8.24 -18.46
CA ILE A 729 4.17 8.35 -19.46
C ILE A 729 4.10 9.80 -19.92
N THR A 730 4.18 10.04 -21.23
CA THR A 730 4.19 11.38 -21.85
C THR A 730 3.09 11.59 -22.90
N GLY A 731 2.33 10.56 -23.23
CA GLY A 731 1.16 10.64 -24.09
C GLY A 731 0.12 9.57 -23.73
N GLY A 732 -1.14 9.82 -24.08
CA GLY A 732 -2.28 8.98 -23.70
C GLY A 732 -2.74 9.22 -22.26
N THR A 733 -3.54 8.29 -21.75
CA THR A 733 -4.01 8.27 -20.37
C THR A 733 -2.82 8.25 -19.40
N GLY A 734 -2.78 9.23 -18.48
CA GLY A 734 -1.74 9.33 -17.45
C GLY A 734 -0.49 10.10 -17.86
N ALA A 735 -0.50 10.77 -19.02
CA ALA A 735 0.61 11.57 -19.49
C ALA A 735 1.01 12.70 -18.51
N CYS A 736 2.28 12.74 -18.14
CA CYS A 736 2.94 13.83 -17.45
C CYS A 736 3.30 14.93 -18.45
N VAL A 737 2.55 16.03 -18.39
CA VAL A 737 2.76 17.25 -19.19
C VAL A 737 3.56 18.29 -18.40
N SER A 738 4.08 19.31 -19.08
CA SER A 738 4.83 20.40 -18.44
C SER A 738 3.99 21.09 -17.36
N ALA A 739 4.51 21.15 -16.14
CA ALA A 739 3.86 21.74 -14.97
C ALA A 739 4.88 22.44 -14.07
N SER A 740 4.37 23.27 -13.15
CA SER A 740 5.15 23.86 -12.06
C SER A 740 5.05 22.97 -10.83
N TYR A 741 6.14 22.85 -10.07
CA TYR A 741 6.21 21.93 -8.93
C TYR A 741 6.32 22.68 -7.61
N TRP A 742 5.61 22.19 -6.59
CA TRP A 742 5.70 22.66 -5.22
C TRP A 742 5.53 21.48 -4.27
N ASP A 743 6.68 20.91 -3.89
CA ASP A 743 6.75 19.64 -3.17
C ASP A 743 6.39 19.77 -1.70
N ILE A 744 6.97 20.74 -1.00
CA ILE A 744 6.70 20.97 0.42
C ILE A 744 6.63 22.48 0.69
N GLY A 745 5.93 22.89 1.75
CA GLY A 745 5.81 24.31 2.11
C GLY A 745 4.85 24.57 3.26
N VAL A 746 4.70 25.85 3.60
CA VAL A 746 3.78 26.32 4.64
C VAL A 746 2.69 27.19 4.00
N ARG A 747 1.44 27.02 4.43
CA ARG A 747 0.33 27.87 3.99
C ARG A 747 0.65 29.34 4.31
N GLY A 748 0.71 30.18 3.28
CA GLY A 748 1.12 31.58 3.36
C GLY A 748 2.45 31.88 2.65
N ASP A 749 3.24 30.86 2.31
CA ASP A 749 4.34 31.01 1.37
C ASP A 749 3.81 31.40 -0.03
N THR A 750 4.64 32.08 -0.82
CA THR A 750 4.25 32.56 -2.17
C THR A 750 4.97 31.83 -3.30
N GLY A 751 5.86 30.90 -2.97
CA GLY A 751 6.50 29.99 -3.92
C GLY A 751 7.46 29.01 -3.21
N PRO A 752 7.99 28.01 -3.93
CA PRO A 752 8.75 26.90 -3.34
C PRO A 752 10.02 27.33 -2.59
N SER A 753 10.70 28.36 -3.10
CA SER A 753 11.91 28.91 -2.50
C SER A 753 11.66 30.08 -1.54
N ASN A 754 10.40 30.50 -1.36
CA ASN A 754 10.05 31.70 -0.60
C ASN A 754 9.26 31.37 0.67
N HIS A 755 10.01 31.18 1.76
CA HIS A 755 9.51 30.86 3.10
C HIS A 755 8.98 32.10 3.85
N SER A 756 8.12 32.88 3.19
CA SER A 756 7.53 34.14 3.73
C SER A 756 6.57 33.91 4.90
N SER A 757 6.15 32.67 5.16
CA SER A 757 5.37 32.25 6.32
C SER A 757 6.12 32.32 7.66
N THR A 758 7.40 32.74 7.67
CA THR A 758 8.31 32.84 8.84
C THR A 758 8.78 31.51 9.43
N VAL A 759 8.32 30.39 8.87
CA VAL A 759 8.77 29.04 9.24
C VAL A 759 9.26 28.33 7.98
N THR A 760 10.39 27.65 8.09
CA THR A 760 10.93 26.81 7.03
C THR A 760 10.96 25.37 7.53
N LEU A 761 10.36 24.46 6.77
CA LEU A 761 10.43 23.02 7.03
C LEU A 761 11.86 22.49 6.80
N ALA A 762 12.21 21.38 7.44
CA ALA A 762 13.57 20.84 7.42
C ALA A 762 13.59 19.36 7.02
N PRO A 763 13.31 19.01 5.76
CA PRO A 763 13.52 17.65 5.27
C PRO A 763 15.00 17.27 5.38
N THR A 764 15.26 16.01 5.70
CA THR A 764 16.62 15.46 5.73
C THR A 764 16.70 14.13 5.02
N TYR A 765 17.82 13.89 4.33
CA TYR A 765 18.03 12.71 3.48
C TYR A 765 16.85 12.41 2.53
N SER A 766 16.12 13.46 2.14
CA SER A 766 14.93 13.35 1.31
C SER A 766 15.25 13.72 -0.13
N ILE A 767 14.44 13.23 -1.06
CA ILE A 767 14.52 13.59 -2.47
C ILE A 767 13.43 14.63 -2.75
N LEU A 768 13.80 15.75 -3.37
CA LEU A 768 12.89 16.83 -3.78
C LEU A 768 13.06 17.13 -5.26
N THR A 769 12.03 17.66 -5.93
CA THR A 769 12.17 18.15 -7.32
C THR A 769 13.27 19.19 -7.43
N ASP A 770 13.33 20.10 -6.45
CA ASP A 770 14.44 21.01 -6.25
C ASP A 770 14.89 20.98 -4.78
N ALA A 771 16.07 20.40 -4.53
CA ALA A 771 16.64 20.36 -3.19
C ALA A 771 17.29 21.69 -2.75
N ALA A 772 17.49 22.64 -3.67
CA ALA A 772 18.04 23.95 -3.33
C ALA A 772 17.07 24.77 -2.47
N ASP A 773 15.75 24.51 -2.58
CA ASP A 773 14.72 25.11 -1.75
C ASP A 773 14.90 24.80 -0.25
N TYR A 774 15.57 23.67 0.06
CA TYR A 774 15.80 23.14 1.40
C TYR A 774 17.25 22.67 1.58
N ALA A 775 18.20 23.60 1.48
CA ALA A 775 19.62 23.34 1.63
C ALA A 775 20.01 22.88 3.06
N GLY A 776 21.08 22.07 3.17
CA GLY A 776 21.70 21.70 4.45
C GLY A 776 21.19 20.42 5.11
N GLY A 777 20.17 19.75 4.55
CA GLY A 777 19.61 18.50 5.08
C GLY A 777 20.16 17.19 4.48
N ASN A 778 21.21 17.25 3.65
CA ASN A 778 21.60 16.14 2.74
C ASN A 778 20.44 15.70 1.84
N ASN A 779 19.66 16.66 1.35
CA ASN A 779 18.58 16.40 0.41
C ASN A 779 19.13 16.28 -1.02
N LEU A 780 18.45 15.51 -1.87
CA LEU A 780 18.84 15.26 -3.24
C LEU A 780 17.83 15.85 -4.23
N GLY A 781 18.31 16.69 -5.15
CA GLY A 781 17.53 17.29 -6.24
C GLY A 781 17.63 16.47 -7.53
N SER A 782 17.56 15.14 -7.45
CA SER A 782 17.72 14.23 -8.59
C SER A 782 16.53 13.32 -8.71
N ASN A 783 16.16 12.99 -9.95
CA ASN A 783 15.01 12.16 -10.23
C ASN A 783 15.14 10.79 -9.53
N PRO A 784 14.16 10.38 -8.70
CA PRO A 784 14.19 9.11 -8.00
C PRO A 784 14.05 7.91 -8.94
N THR A 785 13.73 8.11 -10.23
CA THR A 785 13.66 7.07 -11.28
C THR A 785 12.85 5.86 -10.84
N VAL A 786 11.55 6.06 -10.64
CA VAL A 786 10.60 4.97 -10.40
C VAL A 786 10.36 4.14 -11.67
N VAL A 787 9.89 2.91 -11.51
CA VAL A 787 9.64 1.97 -12.62
C VAL A 787 8.66 2.54 -13.65
N SER A 788 7.55 3.15 -13.23
CA SER A 788 6.62 3.86 -14.11
C SER A 788 5.97 5.04 -13.39
N GLN A 789 6.20 6.26 -13.88
CA GLN A 789 5.52 7.47 -13.40
C GLN A 789 4.40 7.87 -14.37
N TYR A 790 3.22 8.14 -13.80
CA TYR A 790 2.11 8.78 -14.49
C TYR A 790 1.58 9.95 -13.68
N CYS A 791 0.87 10.86 -14.36
CA CYS A 791 0.33 12.07 -13.77
C CYS A 791 -1.17 12.21 -14.06
N ASN A 792 -1.90 12.85 -13.16
CA ASN A 792 -3.28 13.23 -13.41
C ASN A 792 -3.40 14.20 -14.62
N GLY A 793 -4.59 14.22 -15.19
CA GLY A 793 -5.06 14.97 -16.33
C GLY A 793 -6.56 14.76 -16.48
N SER A 794 -7.03 14.26 -17.62
CA SER A 794 -8.47 14.23 -17.92
C SER A 794 -9.22 13.08 -17.25
N ARG A 795 -10.46 13.33 -16.80
CA ARG A 795 -11.40 12.29 -16.35
C ARG A 795 -11.87 11.42 -17.52
N THR A 796 -11.96 11.98 -18.72
CA THR A 796 -12.23 11.22 -19.95
C THR A 796 -10.89 10.79 -20.53
N PRO A 797 -10.67 9.48 -20.78
CA PRO A 797 -9.43 9.01 -21.37
C PRO A 797 -9.08 9.79 -22.66
N PRO A 798 -7.87 10.35 -22.79
CA PRO A 798 -7.48 11.13 -23.97
C PRO A 798 -7.68 10.41 -25.31
N GLU A 799 -7.60 9.09 -25.30
CA GLU A 799 -7.83 8.19 -26.44
C GLU A 799 -9.28 8.27 -26.98
N PHE A 800 -10.23 8.72 -26.16
CA PHE A 800 -11.66 8.83 -26.50
C PHE A 800 -12.14 10.26 -26.75
N LYS A 801 -11.23 11.15 -27.19
CA LYS A 801 -11.41 12.60 -27.38
C LYS A 801 -11.15 13.39 -26.10
N SER A 802 -9.86 13.57 -25.83
CA SER A 802 -9.29 14.33 -24.71
C SER A 802 -9.99 15.67 -24.45
N MET A 803 -10.31 15.92 -23.19
CA MET A 803 -10.78 17.22 -22.70
C MET A 803 -9.81 17.81 -21.66
N GLY A 804 -8.75 17.10 -21.24
CA GLY A 804 -7.85 17.59 -20.18
C GLY A 804 -8.60 17.86 -18.87
N TYR A 805 -8.05 18.76 -18.04
CA TYR A 805 -8.80 19.36 -16.93
C TYR A 805 -9.92 20.23 -17.51
N GLN A 806 -11.17 19.98 -17.13
CA GLN A 806 -12.30 20.81 -17.54
C GLN A 806 -12.78 21.66 -16.38
N VAL A 807 -13.04 22.92 -16.68
CA VAL A 807 -13.63 23.92 -15.77
C VAL A 807 -14.84 24.58 -16.44
N PRO A 808 -15.92 23.81 -16.73
CA PRO A 808 -17.06 24.35 -17.45
C PRO A 808 -17.74 25.45 -16.61
N PRO A 809 -18.09 26.60 -17.21
CA PRO A 809 -18.87 27.62 -16.52
C PRO A 809 -20.34 27.18 -16.35
N GLY A 810 -20.93 27.45 -15.19
CA GLY A 810 -22.37 27.22 -14.95
C GLY A 810 -23.25 28.27 -15.65
N ILE A 811 -24.41 27.85 -16.18
CA ILE A 811 -25.41 28.73 -16.81
C ILE A 811 -26.71 28.66 -15.98
N SER A 812 -27.22 29.83 -15.59
CA SER A 812 -28.48 30.09 -14.90
C SER A 812 -29.60 30.14 -15.94
N ASP A 813 -30.68 29.43 -15.66
CA ASP A 813 -31.83 29.30 -16.55
C ASP A 813 -32.84 30.46 -16.39
N SER A 814 -32.61 31.42 -15.48
CA SER A 814 -33.67 32.32 -15.02
C SER A 814 -33.48 33.82 -15.27
N THR A 815 -32.33 34.31 -15.77
CA THR A 815 -32.15 35.74 -16.06
C THR A 815 -31.56 36.02 -17.45
N VAL A 816 -32.15 36.96 -18.19
CA VAL A 816 -31.64 37.44 -19.49
C VAL A 816 -31.74 38.98 -19.52
N PRO A 817 -30.66 39.70 -19.91
CA PRO A 817 -29.36 39.20 -20.38
C PRO A 817 -28.42 38.77 -19.24
N ASN A 818 -27.78 37.61 -19.41
CA ASN A 818 -26.84 37.04 -18.46
C ASN A 818 -25.57 37.91 -18.32
N PRO A 819 -25.13 38.24 -17.09
CA PRO A 819 -23.85 38.91 -16.88
C PRO A 819 -22.68 37.98 -17.29
N ILE A 820 -21.62 38.57 -17.86
CA ILE A 820 -20.38 37.84 -18.21
C ILE A 820 -19.70 37.35 -16.93
N PHE A 821 -19.31 36.06 -16.88
CA PHE A 821 -18.61 35.45 -15.75
C PHE A 821 -17.38 36.27 -15.31
N ASN A 822 -17.27 36.51 -13.99
CA ASN A 822 -16.10 37.09 -13.34
C ASN A 822 -15.97 36.56 -11.89
N LEU A 823 -14.78 36.70 -11.29
CA LEU A 823 -14.49 36.28 -9.91
C LEU A 823 -14.74 37.40 -8.88
N THR A 824 -15.58 38.41 -9.17
CA THR A 824 -15.92 39.44 -8.17
C THR A 824 -16.97 38.90 -7.18
N PRO A 825 -16.84 39.19 -5.86
CA PRO A 825 -17.50 38.39 -4.83
C PRO A 825 -18.99 38.70 -4.69
N ALA A 826 -19.83 37.70 -5.02
CA ALA A 826 -20.94 37.18 -4.21
C ALA A 826 -21.50 35.93 -4.93
N ALA A 827 -21.09 34.72 -4.50
CA ALA A 827 -21.77 33.50 -4.91
C ALA A 827 -23.08 33.40 -4.10
N THR A 828 -24.23 33.57 -4.74
CA THR A 828 -25.52 33.16 -4.15
C THR A 828 -25.69 31.65 -4.32
N VAL A 829 -26.10 30.96 -3.25
CA VAL A 829 -26.22 29.49 -3.14
C VAL A 829 -27.40 28.91 -3.94
N ASP A 830 -28.12 29.76 -4.66
CA ASP A 830 -29.32 29.45 -5.39
C ASP A 830 -29.14 30.02 -6.81
N GLU A 831 -28.94 29.12 -7.78
CA GLU A 831 -29.17 29.31 -9.23
C GLU A 831 -28.36 30.38 -9.98
N GLY A 832 -27.26 30.89 -9.40
CA GLY A 832 -26.33 31.83 -10.04
C GLY A 832 -25.19 31.18 -10.87
N ASN A 833 -24.76 31.87 -11.94
CA ASN A 833 -23.72 31.48 -12.94
C ASN A 833 -22.29 31.19 -12.42
N ASN A 834 -22.05 30.95 -11.13
CA ASN A 834 -20.71 31.02 -10.52
C ASN A 834 -20.15 29.70 -9.95
N TRP A 835 -20.53 28.55 -10.53
CA TRP A 835 -19.99 27.24 -10.13
C TRP A 835 -18.76 26.85 -10.95
N ILE A 836 -17.68 26.48 -10.24
CA ILE A 836 -16.46 25.91 -10.82
C ILE A 836 -16.42 24.42 -10.48
N ASN A 837 -16.58 23.56 -11.48
CA ASN A 837 -16.39 22.12 -11.32
C ASN A 837 -15.08 21.72 -12.01
N ILE A 838 -14.13 21.14 -11.28
CA ILE A 838 -12.92 20.57 -11.87
C ILE A 838 -13.12 19.09 -12.05
N SER A 839 -13.14 18.65 -13.32
CA SER A 839 -13.02 17.23 -13.61
C SER A 839 -11.57 16.86 -13.95
N TRP A 840 -11.07 15.81 -13.29
CA TRP A 840 -9.72 15.30 -13.43
C TRP A 840 -9.69 13.76 -13.41
N GLY A 841 -8.61 13.16 -13.89
CA GLY A 841 -8.38 11.71 -13.92
C GLY A 841 -6.94 11.38 -14.33
N PRO A 842 -6.60 10.17 -14.79
CA PRO A 842 -7.50 9.03 -14.88
C PRO A 842 -7.86 8.48 -13.49
N LEU A 843 -9.13 8.20 -13.28
CA LEU A 843 -9.60 7.42 -12.13
C LEU A 843 -9.44 5.91 -12.42
N ALA A 844 -8.25 5.53 -12.85
CA ALA A 844 -7.92 4.17 -13.26
C ALA A 844 -6.45 3.86 -12.98
N LYS A 845 -6.16 2.61 -12.57
CA LYS A 845 -4.78 2.13 -12.39
C LYS A 845 -4.16 1.62 -13.69
N THR A 846 -4.98 1.45 -14.73
CA THR A 846 -4.59 0.90 -16.03
C THR A 846 -5.07 1.80 -17.14
N ASN A 847 -4.33 1.86 -18.24
CA ASN A 847 -4.78 2.48 -19.47
C ASN A 847 -6.04 1.75 -19.96
N PRO A 848 -7.15 2.47 -20.21
CA PRO A 848 -8.45 1.86 -20.55
C PRO A 848 -8.51 1.26 -21.96
N VAL A 849 -7.54 1.58 -22.83
CA VAL A 849 -7.44 1.02 -24.19
C VAL A 849 -6.48 -0.15 -24.24
N THR A 850 -5.27 0.00 -23.67
CA THR A 850 -4.21 -1.03 -23.76
C THR A 850 -4.18 -2.00 -22.60
N GLY A 851 -4.81 -1.68 -21.46
CA GLY A 851 -4.76 -2.49 -20.23
C GLY A 851 -3.44 -2.40 -19.47
N SER A 852 -2.47 -1.61 -19.95
CA SER A 852 -1.17 -1.42 -19.30
C SER A 852 -1.33 -0.73 -17.94
N ILE A 853 -0.57 -1.16 -16.93
CA ILE A 853 -0.52 -0.47 -15.62
C ILE A 853 0.11 0.92 -15.82
N LEU A 854 -0.50 1.95 -15.25
CA LEU A 854 -0.04 3.34 -15.41
C LEU A 854 1.13 3.67 -14.47
N GLY A 855 0.97 3.36 -13.18
CA GLY A 855 1.95 3.72 -12.16
C GLY A 855 2.57 2.51 -11.48
N ASP A 856 3.89 2.53 -11.36
CA ASP A 856 4.68 1.63 -10.51
C ASP A 856 5.78 2.46 -9.85
N TYR A 857 5.60 2.72 -8.55
CA TYR A 857 6.43 3.61 -7.77
C TYR A 857 7.58 2.89 -7.05
N ALA A 858 7.80 1.61 -7.37
CA ALA A 858 9.05 0.95 -6.99
C ALA A 858 10.24 1.66 -7.65
N LEU A 859 11.39 1.61 -6.98
CA LEU A 859 12.63 2.16 -7.52
C LEU A 859 13.13 1.31 -8.69
N ALA A 860 13.53 1.95 -9.79
CA ALA A 860 14.19 1.26 -10.89
C ALA A 860 15.69 1.06 -10.61
N ALA A 861 16.31 0.11 -11.33
CA ALA A 861 17.74 -0.14 -11.21
C ALA A 861 18.55 1.12 -11.55
N GLY A 862 19.55 1.43 -10.70
CA GLY A 862 20.38 2.63 -10.84
C GLY A 862 19.73 3.91 -10.30
N SER A 863 18.61 3.79 -9.58
CA SER A 863 17.97 4.94 -8.96
C SER A 863 18.87 5.64 -7.94
N PRO A 864 18.93 6.98 -7.94
CA PRO A 864 19.64 7.75 -6.92
C PRO A 864 19.07 7.59 -5.50
N ALA A 865 17.85 7.08 -5.36
CA ALA A 865 17.23 6.79 -4.07
C ALA A 865 17.79 5.52 -3.42
N VAL A 866 18.44 4.64 -4.21
CA VAL A 866 18.96 3.36 -3.75
C VAL A 866 20.23 3.56 -2.90
N ASN A 867 20.23 2.96 -1.72
CA ASN A 867 21.23 3.05 -0.67
C ASN A 867 21.60 4.50 -0.29
N TYR A 868 20.63 5.41 -0.37
CA TYR A 868 20.88 6.84 -0.18
C TYR A 868 21.20 7.20 1.28
N ILE A 869 20.60 6.50 2.24
CA ILE A 869 20.73 6.79 3.67
C ILE A 869 21.73 5.82 4.30
N PRO A 870 22.97 6.25 4.64
CA PRO A 870 23.95 5.38 5.27
C PRO A 870 23.66 5.17 6.77
N SER A 871 24.10 4.04 7.34
CA SER A 871 24.01 3.78 8.79
C SER A 871 24.72 4.82 9.66
N THR A 872 25.64 5.62 9.10
CA THR A 872 26.28 6.74 9.78
C THR A 872 25.33 7.92 10.00
N ALA A 873 24.28 8.06 9.20
CA ALA A 873 23.20 9.02 9.40
C ALA A 873 22.26 8.50 10.51
N THR A 874 22.77 8.43 11.74
CA THR A 874 22.19 7.63 12.83
C THR A 874 20.71 7.97 13.11
N ALA A 875 20.32 9.25 13.07
CA ALA A 875 18.93 9.67 13.26
C ALA A 875 18.02 9.10 12.16
N ASN A 876 18.35 9.40 10.90
CA ASN A 876 17.64 8.98 9.70
C ASN A 876 17.56 7.44 9.56
N TYR A 877 18.68 6.74 9.76
CA TYR A 877 18.76 5.29 9.63
C TYR A 877 17.97 4.56 10.74
N ASN A 878 18.00 5.07 11.97
CA ASN A 878 17.28 4.46 13.08
C ASN A 878 15.77 4.64 12.97
N GLN A 879 15.33 5.83 12.51
CA GLN A 879 13.92 6.14 12.31
C GLN A 879 13.28 5.34 11.17
N ALA A 880 14.05 4.96 10.14
CA ALA A 880 13.54 4.12 9.07
C ALA A 880 12.89 2.82 9.63
N PRO A 881 11.71 2.41 9.16
CA PRO A 881 11.10 1.15 9.57
C PRO A 881 11.98 -0.08 9.24
N ALA A 882 11.69 -1.21 9.89
CA ALA A 882 12.44 -2.45 9.65
C ALA A 882 12.19 -3.02 8.24
N THR A 883 10.95 -2.88 7.76
CA THR A 883 10.48 -3.35 6.45
C THR A 883 9.94 -2.20 5.61
N ASP A 884 9.94 -2.37 4.28
CA ASP A 884 9.39 -1.42 3.31
C ASP A 884 7.91 -1.67 2.99
N PHE A 885 7.38 -0.96 1.98
CA PHE A 885 6.01 -1.11 1.46
C PHE A 885 5.63 -2.56 1.08
N PHE A 886 6.59 -3.36 0.59
CA PHE A 886 6.37 -4.76 0.20
C PHE A 886 6.72 -5.77 1.29
N GLY A 887 7.10 -5.33 2.50
CA GLY A 887 7.54 -6.19 3.58
C GLY A 887 9.01 -6.63 3.48
N THR A 888 9.80 -6.03 2.58
CA THR A 888 11.23 -6.28 2.40
C THR A 888 12.03 -5.65 3.53
N LEU A 889 13.00 -6.39 4.11
CA LEU A 889 13.94 -5.84 5.08
C LEU A 889 14.83 -4.74 4.48
N ARG A 890 14.89 -3.56 5.15
CA ARG A 890 15.65 -2.39 4.66
C ARG A 890 17.05 -2.30 5.25
N LYS A 891 17.17 -2.53 6.56
CA LYS A 891 18.37 -2.20 7.35
C LYS A 891 19.53 -3.18 7.08
N ASN A 892 20.32 -2.91 6.04
CA ASN A 892 21.50 -3.70 5.63
C ASN A 892 22.83 -2.90 5.69
N GLY A 893 22.85 -1.78 6.42
CA GLY A 893 23.95 -0.80 6.43
C GLY A 893 23.62 0.47 5.63
N PHE A 894 22.66 0.39 4.71
CA PHE A 894 22.03 1.51 4.03
C PHE A 894 20.50 1.33 4.04
N VAL A 895 19.77 2.39 3.70
CA VAL A 895 18.33 2.39 3.50
C VAL A 895 18.04 3.24 2.26
N ASP A 896 17.04 2.82 1.47
CA ASP A 896 16.57 3.58 0.31
C ASP A 896 15.64 4.73 0.72
N ALA A 897 15.72 5.84 0.01
CA ALA A 897 14.76 6.93 0.18
C ALA A 897 13.39 6.55 -0.40
N GLY A 898 12.32 6.91 0.31
CA GLY A 898 10.93 6.65 -0.09
C GLY A 898 10.39 5.30 0.42
N ALA A 899 9.21 4.93 -0.09
CA ALA A 899 8.39 3.82 0.42
C ALA A 899 8.98 2.42 0.19
N VAL A 900 9.73 2.26 -0.89
CA VAL A 900 10.17 0.95 -1.40
C VAL A 900 11.66 0.80 -1.24
N GLU A 901 12.08 -0.34 -0.69
CA GLU A 901 13.45 -0.81 -0.70
C GLU A 901 13.71 -1.53 -2.03
N PHE A 902 14.68 -1.06 -2.78
CA PHE A 902 15.13 -1.71 -4.00
C PHE A 902 15.84 -3.02 -3.66
N VAL A 903 15.09 -4.10 -3.75
CA VAL A 903 15.71 -5.40 -3.96
C VAL A 903 16.12 -5.46 -5.41
N ALA A 904 17.43 -5.40 -5.66
CA ALA A 904 17.96 -5.84 -6.95
C ALA A 904 17.35 -7.21 -7.20
N THR A 905 16.43 -7.29 -8.16
CA THR A 905 15.82 -8.57 -8.52
C THR A 905 16.95 -9.57 -8.62
N ALA A 906 16.87 -10.68 -7.89
CA ALA A 906 17.73 -11.83 -8.11
C ALA A 906 17.43 -12.30 -9.53
N GLY A 907 18.06 -11.62 -10.49
CA GLY A 907 17.69 -11.63 -11.89
C GLY A 907 18.08 -12.97 -12.47
N GLY A 908 17.13 -13.89 -12.42
CA GLY A 908 17.24 -15.24 -12.94
C GLY A 908 17.88 -16.19 -11.93
N GLY A 909 17.23 -17.34 -11.69
CA GLY A 909 17.85 -18.45 -10.98
C GLY A 909 19.21 -18.80 -11.60
N VAL A 910 20.06 -19.52 -10.85
CA VAL A 910 21.42 -19.92 -11.25
C VAL A 910 21.49 -20.18 -12.78
N PRO A 911 22.40 -19.52 -13.52
CA PRO A 911 22.44 -19.61 -14.98
C PRO A 911 22.51 -21.07 -15.42
N THR A 912 21.82 -21.44 -16.51
CA THR A 912 21.95 -22.77 -17.09
C THR A 912 22.49 -22.69 -18.50
N MET A 913 23.48 -23.54 -18.79
CA MET A 913 24.14 -23.61 -20.09
C MET A 913 23.59 -24.76 -20.90
N THR A 914 23.15 -24.44 -22.12
CA THR A 914 22.59 -25.41 -23.07
C THR A 914 23.62 -25.81 -24.14
N SER A 915 24.42 -24.86 -24.65
CA SER A 915 25.40 -25.15 -25.69
C SER A 915 26.54 -24.13 -25.81
N ILE A 916 27.57 -24.52 -26.57
CA ILE A 916 28.71 -23.70 -26.99
C ILE A 916 28.98 -23.93 -28.47
N ALA A 917 29.25 -22.86 -29.23
CA ALA A 917 29.59 -22.93 -30.66
C ALA A 917 30.72 -21.94 -31.01
N PRO A 918 31.78 -22.36 -31.71
CA PRO A 918 32.13 -23.75 -32.03
C PRO A 918 32.56 -24.55 -30.80
N THR A 919 32.44 -25.89 -30.84
CA THR A 919 32.80 -26.79 -29.71
C THR A 919 34.29 -27.15 -29.65
N SER A 920 35.13 -26.60 -30.53
CA SER A 920 36.57 -26.86 -30.55
C SER A 920 37.38 -25.72 -31.16
N GLY A 921 38.68 -25.74 -30.90
CA GLY A 921 39.65 -24.79 -31.46
C GLY A 921 41.06 -25.38 -31.50
N THR A 922 41.88 -24.93 -32.46
CA THR A 922 43.27 -25.37 -32.58
C THR A 922 44.22 -24.49 -31.77
N ARG A 923 45.31 -25.06 -31.25
CA ARG A 923 46.41 -24.31 -30.64
C ARG A 923 46.88 -23.15 -31.54
N GLY A 924 47.25 -22.04 -30.91
CA GLY A 924 47.79 -20.85 -31.58
C GLY A 924 46.75 -19.96 -32.25
N THR A 925 45.46 -20.21 -32.04
CA THR A 925 44.37 -19.47 -32.68
C THR A 925 43.51 -18.69 -31.69
N ILE A 926 42.83 -17.66 -32.19
CA ILE A 926 41.75 -16.96 -31.49
C ILE A 926 40.44 -17.46 -32.08
N VAL A 927 39.59 -18.04 -31.24
CA VAL A 927 38.31 -18.62 -31.65
C VAL A 927 37.17 -17.77 -31.09
N PRO A 928 36.32 -17.14 -31.93
CA PRO A 928 35.09 -16.50 -31.45
C PRO A 928 34.11 -17.58 -31.00
N VAL A 929 33.58 -17.45 -29.78
CA VAL A 929 32.72 -18.44 -29.12
C VAL A 929 31.41 -17.78 -28.70
N THR A 930 30.31 -18.46 -29.03
CA THR A 930 28.96 -18.14 -28.55
C THR A 930 28.49 -19.22 -27.58
N LEU A 931 28.12 -18.80 -26.39
CA LEU A 931 27.55 -19.61 -25.31
C LEU A 931 26.04 -19.33 -25.25
N THR A 932 25.20 -20.36 -25.22
CA THR A 932 23.73 -20.23 -25.19
C THR A 932 23.14 -20.92 -23.97
N GLY A 933 22.19 -20.27 -23.30
CA GLY A 933 21.61 -20.71 -22.04
C GLY A 933 20.42 -19.86 -21.58
N THR A 934 20.07 -19.97 -20.29
CA THR A 934 19.06 -19.12 -19.64
C THR A 934 19.67 -18.40 -18.44
N ASN A 935 19.06 -17.26 -18.05
CA ASN A 935 19.48 -16.42 -16.93
C ASN A 935 20.94 -15.93 -17.06
N LEU A 936 21.36 -15.60 -18.28
CA LEU A 936 22.74 -15.17 -18.55
C LEU A 936 22.97 -13.66 -18.40
N THR A 937 21.91 -12.89 -18.13
CA THR A 937 22.00 -11.44 -17.88
C THR A 937 22.99 -11.14 -16.76
N GLY A 938 23.88 -10.16 -16.98
CA GLY A 938 24.86 -9.76 -15.97
C GLY A 938 26.03 -10.73 -15.78
N ALA A 939 26.29 -11.66 -16.72
CA ALA A 939 27.46 -12.53 -16.67
C ALA A 939 28.77 -11.76 -16.52
N THR A 940 29.54 -12.08 -15.47
CA THR A 940 30.80 -11.43 -15.12
C THR A 940 32.03 -12.25 -15.52
N ALA A 941 31.87 -13.56 -15.72
CA ALA A 941 32.97 -14.43 -16.13
C ALA A 941 32.50 -15.62 -16.98
N VAL A 942 33.39 -16.06 -17.87
CA VAL A 942 33.36 -17.39 -18.50
C VAL A 942 34.58 -18.14 -18.00
N ASN A 943 34.36 -19.27 -17.32
CA ASN A 943 35.43 -20.08 -16.73
C ASN A 943 35.75 -21.25 -17.64
N VAL A 944 37.02 -21.47 -17.96
CA VAL A 944 37.49 -22.61 -18.76
C VAL A 944 38.48 -23.42 -17.94
N SER A 945 38.30 -24.74 -17.87
CA SER A 945 39.16 -25.62 -17.08
C SER A 945 40.59 -25.76 -17.63
N GLY A 946 41.56 -25.88 -16.72
CA GLY A 946 42.99 -26.02 -17.01
C GLY A 946 43.64 -24.75 -17.56
N THR A 947 44.86 -24.86 -18.08
CA THR A 947 45.68 -23.70 -18.50
C THR A 947 45.84 -23.62 -20.02
N GLY A 948 46.10 -22.41 -20.53
CA GLY A 948 46.41 -22.17 -21.95
C GLY A 948 45.25 -21.65 -22.81
N ILE A 949 44.07 -21.37 -22.23
CA ILE A 949 43.00 -20.62 -22.87
C ILE A 949 42.78 -19.32 -22.10
N THR A 950 42.78 -18.19 -22.79
CA THR A 950 42.44 -16.88 -22.24
C THR A 950 41.12 -16.41 -22.84
N VAL A 951 40.16 -16.05 -21.98
CA VAL A 951 38.84 -15.54 -22.37
C VAL A 951 38.90 -14.03 -22.56
N GLY A 952 38.36 -13.53 -23.67
CA GLY A 952 38.28 -12.10 -23.98
C GLY A 952 37.09 -11.39 -23.30
N ALA A 953 36.85 -10.13 -23.69
CA ALA A 953 35.70 -9.37 -23.21
C ALA A 953 34.36 -10.10 -23.51
N LEU A 954 33.38 -9.92 -22.63
CA LEU A 954 32.07 -10.55 -22.74
C LEU A 954 31.06 -9.56 -23.34
N THR A 955 30.25 -10.03 -24.29
CA THR A 955 29.02 -9.34 -24.70
C THR A 955 27.83 -10.23 -24.35
N VAL A 956 26.91 -9.70 -23.54
CA VAL A 956 25.93 -10.50 -22.77
C VAL A 956 24.50 -10.09 -23.12
N THR A 957 23.64 -11.08 -23.38
CA THR A 957 22.17 -10.95 -23.42
C THR A 957 21.54 -11.88 -22.38
N SER A 958 20.21 -11.92 -22.29
CA SER A 958 19.51 -12.82 -21.36
C SER A 958 19.69 -14.32 -21.66
N ASN A 959 20.06 -14.67 -22.91
CA ASN A 959 20.15 -16.05 -23.40
C ASN A 959 21.47 -16.39 -24.12
N THR A 960 22.36 -15.43 -24.33
CA THR A 960 23.66 -15.66 -24.99
C THR A 960 24.80 -14.86 -24.36
N VAL A 961 25.99 -15.45 -24.34
CA VAL A 961 27.26 -14.76 -24.04
C VAL A 961 28.21 -15.00 -25.21
N THR A 962 28.71 -13.92 -25.81
CA THR A 962 29.72 -14.00 -26.88
C THR A 962 31.07 -13.49 -26.37
N THR A 963 32.14 -14.21 -26.70
CA THR A 963 33.52 -13.90 -26.31
C THR A 963 34.52 -14.51 -27.30
N SER A 964 35.82 -14.31 -27.08
CA SER A 964 36.88 -14.98 -27.84
C SER A 964 37.78 -15.81 -26.93
N PHE A 965 38.14 -17.02 -27.37
CA PHE A 965 39.11 -17.88 -26.71
C PHE A 965 40.44 -17.78 -27.44
N THR A 966 41.45 -17.19 -26.78
CA THR A 966 42.82 -17.20 -27.27
C THR A 966 43.51 -18.47 -26.76
N ILE A 967 43.83 -19.41 -27.68
CA ILE A 967 44.40 -20.72 -27.35
C ILE A 967 45.92 -20.68 -27.54
N SER A 968 46.67 -20.85 -26.47
CA SER A 968 48.14 -20.88 -26.49
C SER A 968 48.68 -22.08 -27.28
N ASN A 969 49.88 -21.91 -27.87
CA ASN A 969 50.64 -22.99 -28.52
C ASN A 969 51.01 -24.14 -27.55
N THR A 970 50.92 -23.91 -26.24
CA THR A 970 51.22 -24.90 -25.20
C THR A 970 49.98 -25.52 -24.54
N ALA A 971 48.76 -25.11 -24.92
CA ALA A 971 47.52 -25.57 -24.28
C ALA A 971 47.33 -27.08 -24.45
N THR A 972 47.21 -27.88 -23.38
CA THR A 972 47.05 -29.35 -23.47
C THR A 972 45.90 -29.76 -24.40
N LEU A 973 46.14 -30.76 -25.26
CA LEU A 973 45.15 -31.28 -26.21
C LEU A 973 44.12 -32.16 -25.48
N SER A 974 43.05 -31.53 -24.99
CA SER A 974 42.00 -32.22 -24.24
C SER A 974 40.66 -31.51 -24.35
N ALA A 975 39.60 -32.22 -23.96
CA ALA A 975 38.31 -31.61 -23.64
C ALA A 975 38.45 -30.69 -22.42
N ARG A 976 37.76 -29.54 -22.46
CA ARG A 976 37.72 -28.49 -21.42
C ARG A 976 36.27 -28.23 -21.04
N THR A 977 35.97 -28.26 -19.75
CA THR A 977 34.69 -27.75 -19.25
C THR A 977 34.69 -26.22 -19.27
N VAL A 978 33.55 -25.64 -19.67
CA VAL A 978 33.28 -24.21 -19.74
C VAL A 978 32.00 -23.90 -18.95
N SER A 979 32.03 -22.91 -18.05
CA SER A 979 30.86 -22.41 -17.32
C SER A 979 30.77 -20.88 -17.37
N VAL A 980 29.61 -20.33 -17.00
CA VAL A 980 29.34 -18.88 -16.93
C VAL A 980 28.98 -18.53 -15.49
N THR A 981 29.53 -17.43 -14.99
CA THR A 981 29.19 -16.87 -13.68
C THR A 981 28.38 -15.60 -13.85
N THR A 982 27.23 -15.52 -13.19
CA THR A 982 26.43 -14.30 -12.98
C THR A 982 26.36 -13.98 -11.48
N PRO A 983 25.83 -12.81 -11.07
CA PRO A 983 25.59 -12.51 -9.66
C PRO A 983 24.68 -13.55 -8.95
N ALA A 984 23.86 -14.30 -9.70
CA ALA A 984 23.00 -15.34 -9.16
C ALA A 984 23.69 -16.72 -8.97
N GLY A 985 24.94 -16.90 -9.44
CA GLY A 985 25.71 -18.14 -9.29
C GLY A 985 26.49 -18.56 -10.54
N THR A 986 27.12 -19.74 -10.49
CA THR A 986 27.84 -20.32 -11.64
C THR A 986 27.04 -21.48 -12.25
N SER A 987 26.99 -21.53 -13.57
CA SER A 987 26.19 -22.51 -14.31
C SER A 987 26.76 -23.93 -14.30
N ASN A 988 25.95 -24.89 -14.79
CA ASN A 988 26.45 -26.17 -15.28
C ASN A 988 27.46 -25.98 -16.43
N THR A 989 28.23 -27.02 -16.73
CA THR A 989 29.30 -26.92 -17.74
C THR A 989 28.90 -27.42 -19.13
N VAL A 990 29.51 -26.84 -20.16
CA VAL A 990 29.53 -27.33 -21.55
C VAL A 990 30.97 -27.63 -21.97
N THR A 991 31.19 -28.41 -23.03
CA THR A 991 32.55 -28.90 -23.40
C THR A 991 33.14 -28.18 -24.62
N PHE A 992 34.39 -27.74 -24.52
CA PHE A 992 35.20 -27.19 -25.59
C PHE A 992 36.50 -28.00 -25.76
N THR A 993 36.86 -28.43 -26.98
CA THR A 993 38.05 -29.29 -27.20
C THR A 993 39.21 -28.54 -27.85
N VAL A 994 40.43 -28.70 -27.32
CA VAL A 994 41.66 -28.14 -27.89
C VAL A 994 42.35 -29.15 -28.81
N ASN A 995 42.54 -28.77 -30.08
CA ASN A 995 43.11 -29.61 -31.15
C ASN A 995 44.49 -29.10 -31.63
N VAL A 996 45.21 -29.93 -32.39
CA VAL A 996 46.49 -29.58 -33.06
C VAL A 996 46.28 -29.37 -34.57
N GLY A 997 47.12 -28.55 -35.22
CA GLY A 997 47.15 -28.40 -36.68
C GLY A 997 47.73 -29.63 -37.38
N THR A 998 47.32 -29.92 -38.63
CA THR A 998 47.72 -31.12 -39.40
C THR A 998 48.39 -30.74 -40.72
N VAL A 999 49.49 -31.42 -41.09
CA VAL A 999 50.25 -31.24 -42.34
C VAL A 999 50.25 -32.55 -43.14
N THR A 1000 50.16 -32.47 -44.48
CA THR A 1000 50.12 -33.64 -45.38
C THR A 1000 51.07 -33.49 -46.57
N PHE A 1001 51.59 -34.62 -47.10
CA PHE A 1001 52.33 -34.63 -48.37
C PHE A 1001 51.37 -34.83 -49.54
N THR A 1002 51.38 -33.91 -50.49
CA THR A 1002 50.34 -33.82 -51.53
C THR A 1002 50.83 -34.20 -52.93
N SER A 1003 52.12 -34.05 -53.24
CA SER A 1003 52.69 -34.53 -54.52
C SER A 1003 54.20 -34.76 -54.44
N ALA A 1004 54.74 -35.52 -55.40
CA ALA A 1004 56.17 -35.72 -55.59
C ALA A 1004 56.51 -35.76 -57.10
N THR A 1005 57.63 -35.18 -57.52
CA THR A 1005 58.02 -35.14 -58.95
C THR A 1005 58.67 -36.41 -59.47
N ASN A 1006 59.35 -37.19 -58.62
CA ASN A 1006 59.90 -38.50 -58.99
C ASN A 1006 59.52 -39.52 -57.92
N GLY A 1007 58.53 -40.35 -58.23
CA GLY A 1007 58.00 -41.39 -57.34
C GLY A 1007 56.52 -41.26 -57.04
N THR A 1008 55.98 -42.27 -56.34
CA THR A 1008 54.57 -42.31 -55.91
C THR A 1008 54.50 -42.13 -54.39
N LEU A 1009 53.59 -41.26 -53.96
CA LEU A 1009 53.24 -41.10 -52.54
C LEU A 1009 52.16 -42.11 -52.15
N ALA A 1010 52.41 -42.93 -51.14
CA ALA A 1010 51.46 -43.88 -50.58
C ALA A 1010 51.32 -43.69 -49.07
N THR A 1011 50.33 -44.33 -48.45
CA THR A 1011 50.22 -44.43 -47.00
C THR A 1011 50.34 -45.90 -46.62
N ILE A 1012 51.34 -46.25 -45.82
CA ILE A 1012 51.57 -47.62 -45.35
C ILE A 1012 51.64 -47.56 -43.83
N ALA A 1013 50.80 -48.35 -43.15
CA ALA A 1013 50.70 -48.40 -41.69
C ALA A 1013 50.57 -47.01 -41.02
N GLY A 1014 49.78 -46.11 -41.62
CA GLY A 1014 49.53 -44.75 -41.09
C GLY A 1014 50.62 -43.71 -41.40
N VAL A 1015 51.71 -44.10 -42.07
CA VAL A 1015 52.81 -43.20 -42.44
C VAL A 1015 52.80 -42.95 -43.95
N ARG A 1016 52.88 -41.67 -44.36
CA ARG A 1016 53.04 -41.29 -45.76
C ARG A 1016 54.46 -41.63 -46.23
N THR A 1017 54.57 -42.40 -47.30
CA THR A 1017 55.82 -42.94 -47.87
C THR A 1017 55.99 -42.48 -49.32
N LEU A 1018 57.22 -42.15 -49.72
CA LEU A 1018 57.60 -41.83 -51.11
C LEU A 1018 58.41 -42.99 -51.69
N ALA A 1019 57.97 -43.56 -52.81
CA ALA A 1019 58.66 -44.64 -53.52
C ALA A 1019 59.07 -44.20 -54.93
N PHE A 1020 60.34 -44.37 -55.33
CA PHE A 1020 60.80 -44.04 -56.69
C PHE A 1020 61.77 -45.11 -57.22
N THR A 1021 61.85 -45.20 -58.56
CA THR A 1021 62.71 -46.17 -59.27
C THR A 1021 63.99 -45.47 -59.73
N ILE A 1022 65.15 -46.10 -59.53
CA ILE A 1022 66.44 -45.57 -59.99
C ILE A 1022 66.70 -46.07 -61.42
N PRO A 1023 66.74 -45.20 -62.45
CA PRO A 1023 66.77 -45.65 -63.84
C PRO A 1023 68.10 -46.26 -64.26
N THR A 1024 69.22 -45.84 -63.65
CA THR A 1024 70.57 -46.39 -63.90
C THR A 1024 71.38 -46.41 -62.61
N LEU A 1025 72.16 -47.48 -62.41
CA LEU A 1025 73.01 -47.64 -61.23
C LEU A 1025 74.03 -46.47 -61.19
N ARG A 1026 74.19 -45.81 -60.04
CA ARG A 1026 75.17 -44.73 -59.77
C ARG A 1026 74.79 -43.28 -60.14
N THR A 1027 73.63 -42.99 -60.73
CA THR A 1027 73.13 -41.60 -60.85
C THR A 1027 72.26 -41.18 -59.67
N PRO A 1028 72.48 -39.98 -59.07
CA PRO A 1028 71.58 -39.45 -58.07
C PRO A 1028 70.17 -39.25 -58.63
N VAL A 1029 69.15 -39.65 -57.88
CA VAL A 1029 67.75 -39.35 -58.20
C VAL A 1029 67.21 -38.38 -57.16
N THR A 1030 66.70 -37.24 -57.63
CA THR A 1030 66.05 -36.23 -56.79
C THR A 1030 64.55 -36.25 -57.01
N SER A 1031 63.79 -36.26 -55.92
CA SER A 1031 62.35 -36.03 -55.91
C SER A 1031 62.04 -34.76 -55.12
N VAL A 1032 61.28 -33.85 -55.71
CA VAL A 1032 60.72 -32.70 -55.01
C VAL A 1032 59.37 -33.08 -54.45
N VAL A 1033 59.21 -32.99 -53.12
CA VAL A 1033 57.98 -33.31 -52.39
C VAL A 1033 57.27 -32.04 -52.01
N THR A 1034 55.96 -31.98 -52.28
CA THR A 1034 55.07 -30.90 -51.85
C THR A 1034 54.39 -31.24 -50.53
N VAL A 1035 54.48 -30.30 -49.60
CA VAL A 1035 53.86 -30.33 -48.29
C VAL A 1035 52.75 -29.29 -48.25
N THR A 1036 51.56 -29.68 -47.82
CA THR A 1036 50.42 -28.79 -47.64
C THR A 1036 49.99 -28.77 -46.18
N ASN A 1037 49.90 -27.58 -45.60
CA ASN A 1037 49.27 -27.39 -44.31
C ASN A 1037 47.75 -27.46 -44.49
N SER A 1038 47.15 -28.59 -44.11
CA SER A 1038 45.71 -28.83 -44.21
C SER A 1038 44.89 -28.16 -43.09
N SER A 1039 45.52 -27.43 -42.17
CA SER A 1039 44.85 -26.66 -41.12
C SER A 1039 44.75 -25.17 -41.48
N THR A 1040 43.97 -24.42 -40.69
CA THR A 1040 43.82 -22.96 -40.83
C THR A 1040 44.92 -22.17 -40.10
N ALA A 1041 45.63 -22.80 -39.15
CA ALA A 1041 46.70 -22.20 -38.37
C ALA A 1041 48.08 -22.45 -39.02
N PRO A 1042 49.05 -21.52 -38.92
CA PRO A 1042 50.42 -21.76 -39.38
C PRO A 1042 51.10 -22.92 -38.64
N VAL A 1043 51.78 -23.82 -39.34
CA VAL A 1043 52.50 -24.98 -38.77
C VAL A 1043 53.99 -24.88 -39.06
N GLN A 1044 54.85 -25.06 -38.06
CA GLN A 1044 56.30 -25.07 -38.25
C GLN A 1044 56.77 -26.39 -38.85
N ILE A 1045 57.59 -26.30 -39.90
CA ILE A 1045 58.24 -27.46 -40.51
C ILE A 1045 59.71 -27.42 -40.06
N THR A 1046 60.20 -28.47 -39.41
CA THR A 1046 61.62 -28.58 -39.02
C THR A 1046 62.31 -29.70 -39.78
N ALA A 1047 63.58 -29.51 -40.14
CA ALA A 1047 64.43 -30.58 -40.64
C ALA A 1047 65.13 -31.25 -39.45
N GLU A 1048 64.62 -32.39 -39.00
CA GLU A 1048 65.34 -33.21 -38.02
C GLU A 1048 66.38 -34.08 -38.73
N ASN A 1049 67.65 -33.99 -38.31
CA ASN A 1049 68.73 -34.85 -38.79
C ASN A 1049 68.56 -36.24 -38.16
N LEU A 1050 68.26 -37.26 -38.98
CA LEU A 1050 68.21 -38.65 -38.52
C LEU A 1050 69.62 -39.21 -38.30
N LEU A 1051 69.84 -39.77 -37.11
CA LEU A 1051 71.08 -40.40 -36.62
C LEU A 1051 71.56 -41.64 -37.41
N VAL A 1052 70.98 -41.97 -38.56
CA VAL A 1052 71.36 -43.14 -39.37
C VAL A 1052 71.34 -42.78 -40.85
N ASN A 1053 72.20 -41.84 -41.26
CA ASN A 1053 72.61 -41.74 -42.66
C ASN A 1053 73.73 -42.75 -42.91
N ILE A 1054 73.38 -43.99 -43.29
CA ILE A 1054 74.38 -45.01 -43.64
C ILE A 1054 75.14 -44.52 -44.88
N GLY A 1055 76.28 -43.83 -44.67
CA GLY A 1055 77.21 -43.45 -45.73
C GLY A 1055 76.88 -42.21 -46.56
N GLY A 1056 76.00 -41.30 -46.13
CA GLY A 1056 75.72 -40.04 -46.86
C GLY A 1056 74.76 -40.19 -48.05
N LEU A 1057 73.96 -41.27 -48.09
CA LEU A 1057 73.21 -41.69 -49.28
C LEU A 1057 71.94 -40.88 -49.55
N TYR A 1058 71.40 -40.19 -48.55
CA TYR A 1058 70.24 -39.30 -48.69
C TYR A 1058 70.59 -37.89 -48.24
N SER A 1059 70.16 -36.89 -49.02
CA SER A 1059 70.14 -35.49 -48.60
C SER A 1059 68.72 -34.91 -48.73
N VAL A 1060 68.32 -34.12 -47.73
CA VAL A 1060 67.09 -33.34 -47.74
C VAL A 1060 67.46 -31.88 -47.80
N THR A 1061 66.94 -31.17 -48.79
CA THR A 1061 67.21 -29.75 -48.97
C THR A 1061 65.88 -29.04 -49.15
N ALA A 1062 65.60 -28.04 -48.31
CA ALA A 1062 64.46 -27.16 -48.54
C ALA A 1062 64.58 -26.51 -49.91
N ASN A 1063 63.48 -26.53 -50.68
CA ASN A 1063 63.38 -25.74 -51.89
C ASN A 1063 62.64 -24.44 -51.56
N THR A 1064 61.38 -24.57 -51.11
CA THR A 1064 60.52 -23.45 -50.71
C THR A 1064 59.99 -23.58 -49.28
N CYS A 1065 60.17 -24.73 -48.62
CA CYS A 1065 59.85 -24.83 -47.20
C CYS A 1065 60.84 -24.04 -46.36
N SER A 1066 60.34 -23.16 -45.48
CA SER A 1066 61.17 -22.53 -44.46
C SER A 1066 61.24 -23.44 -43.23
N PHE A 1067 62.46 -23.65 -42.70
CA PHE A 1067 62.65 -24.39 -41.46
C PHE A 1067 62.60 -23.51 -40.20
N THR A 1068 62.41 -22.20 -40.39
CA THR A 1068 62.36 -21.20 -39.33
C THR A 1068 61.07 -20.38 -39.34
N THR A 1069 60.32 -20.42 -40.44
CA THR A 1069 59.08 -19.66 -40.64
C THR A 1069 57.94 -20.66 -40.84
N PRO A 1070 56.83 -20.56 -40.09
CA PRO A 1070 55.76 -21.55 -40.17
C PRO A 1070 55.02 -21.45 -41.50
N LEU A 1071 54.64 -22.60 -42.05
CA LEU A 1071 53.80 -22.69 -43.24
C LEU A 1071 52.37 -22.27 -42.87
N ALA A 1072 51.88 -21.18 -43.44
CA ALA A 1072 50.53 -20.66 -43.20
C ALA A 1072 49.44 -21.72 -43.48
N GLY A 1073 48.27 -21.57 -42.86
CA GLY A 1073 47.14 -22.47 -43.09
C GLY A 1073 46.70 -22.49 -44.55
N GLY A 1074 46.51 -23.67 -45.14
CA GLY A 1074 46.29 -23.87 -46.58
C GLY A 1074 47.53 -23.65 -47.46
N GLY A 1075 48.65 -23.18 -46.89
CA GLY A 1075 49.89 -22.94 -47.60
C GLY A 1075 50.55 -24.25 -48.06
N THR A 1076 51.30 -24.15 -49.16
CA THR A 1076 52.11 -25.26 -49.68
C THR A 1076 53.57 -24.87 -49.77
N CYS A 1077 54.47 -25.78 -49.44
CA CYS A 1077 55.90 -25.62 -49.68
C CYS A 1077 56.52 -26.92 -50.18
N THR A 1078 57.76 -26.86 -50.67
CA THR A 1078 58.45 -28.03 -51.23
C THR A 1078 59.84 -28.23 -50.65
N PHE A 1079 60.28 -29.47 -50.58
CA PHE A 1079 61.66 -29.85 -50.29
C PHE A 1079 62.13 -30.96 -51.25
N SER A 1080 63.42 -30.98 -51.56
CA SER A 1080 64.06 -32.02 -52.38
C SER A 1080 64.60 -33.12 -51.49
N VAL A 1081 64.35 -34.37 -51.89
CA VAL A 1081 65.02 -35.56 -51.38
C VAL A 1081 65.90 -36.11 -52.49
N THR A 1082 67.21 -36.15 -52.30
CA THR A 1082 68.15 -36.74 -53.25
C THR A 1082 68.73 -38.02 -52.69
N TYR A 1083 68.74 -39.09 -53.50
CA TYR A 1083 69.40 -40.35 -53.18
C TYR A 1083 70.55 -40.63 -54.14
N ALA A 1084 71.73 -41.02 -53.64
CA ALA A 1084 72.87 -41.48 -54.44
C ALA A 1084 73.32 -42.89 -53.98
N THR A 1085 73.91 -43.70 -54.87
CA THR A 1085 74.52 -45.01 -54.51
C THR A 1085 76.03 -44.85 -54.27
N PRO A 1086 76.63 -45.50 -53.25
CA PRO A 1086 78.02 -45.25 -52.86
C PRO A 1086 79.05 -45.95 -53.79
N ALA A 1087 80.25 -45.39 -53.88
CA ALA A 1087 81.33 -45.84 -54.78
C ALA A 1087 82.08 -47.12 -54.33
N THR A 1088 81.89 -47.59 -53.09
CA THR A 1088 82.48 -48.83 -52.54
C THR A 1088 81.51 -49.48 -51.55
N LEU A 1089 81.36 -50.81 -51.62
CA LEU A 1089 80.47 -51.60 -50.76
C LEU A 1089 81.06 -51.69 -49.32
N PRO A 1090 80.40 -51.18 -48.27
CA PRO A 1090 80.81 -51.48 -46.90
C PRO A 1090 80.36 -52.90 -46.52
N ALA A 1091 81.25 -53.70 -45.93
CA ALA A 1091 80.90 -54.91 -45.21
C ALA A 1091 80.30 -54.53 -43.85
N LEU A 1092 79.09 -55.00 -43.54
CA LEU A 1092 78.42 -54.88 -42.23
C LEU A 1092 78.49 -56.23 -41.50
N PRO A 1093 78.79 -56.30 -40.18
CA PRO A 1093 78.17 -57.29 -39.30
C PRO A 1093 76.76 -56.80 -38.92
N ASP A 1094 75.83 -57.73 -38.69
CA ASP A 1094 74.38 -57.55 -38.55
C ASP A 1094 73.91 -56.23 -37.89
N VAL A 1095 73.57 -55.21 -38.70
CA VAL A 1095 72.65 -54.11 -38.39
C VAL A 1095 72.06 -53.58 -39.70
N GLY A 1096 70.74 -53.39 -39.73
CA GLY A 1096 69.96 -53.11 -40.94
C GLY A 1096 69.85 -51.65 -41.38
N ALA A 1097 69.43 -51.48 -42.64
CA ALA A 1097 68.37 -50.57 -43.11
C ALA A 1097 68.43 -50.50 -44.65
N LEU A 1098 67.49 -51.17 -45.31
CA LEU A 1098 66.74 -50.73 -46.51
C LEU A 1098 66.03 -51.97 -47.08
N ALA A 1099 64.74 -52.14 -46.80
CA ALA A 1099 63.95 -53.16 -47.48
C ALA A 1099 63.28 -52.54 -48.71
N VAL A 1100 63.90 -52.73 -49.86
CA VAL A 1100 63.14 -52.94 -51.09
C VAL A 1100 62.52 -54.32 -50.97
N ARG A 1101 61.20 -54.47 -51.13
CA ARG A 1101 60.62 -55.78 -51.42
C ARG A 1101 59.78 -55.76 -52.68
N ASN A 1102 60.14 -56.71 -53.54
CA ASN A 1102 59.42 -57.21 -54.68
C ASN A 1102 58.33 -58.18 -54.18
N ASN A 1103 57.09 -58.02 -54.64
CA ASN A 1103 56.01 -58.98 -54.40
C ASN A 1103 56.06 -60.09 -55.46
N GLY A 1104 56.63 -61.23 -55.09
CA GLY A 1104 56.56 -62.47 -55.86
C GLY A 1104 56.45 -63.71 -54.96
N THR A 1105 55.21 -63.99 -54.51
CA THR A 1105 54.60 -65.27 -54.11
C THR A 1105 55.45 -66.38 -53.44
N GLY A 1106 55.15 -66.72 -52.17
CA GLY A 1106 55.37 -68.08 -51.64
C GLY A 1106 55.65 -68.25 -50.14
N THR A 1107 54.59 -68.54 -49.36
CA THR A 1107 54.50 -69.39 -48.14
C THR A 1107 55.30 -69.11 -46.82
N ILE A 1108 54.55 -69.20 -45.70
CA ILE A 1108 54.89 -69.52 -44.27
C ILE A 1108 55.02 -68.32 -43.27
N PRO A 1109 54.48 -68.42 -42.02
CA PRO A 1109 53.88 -67.33 -41.25
C PRO A 1109 54.80 -66.52 -40.31
N ILE A 1110 54.24 -65.39 -39.85
CA ILE A 1110 54.66 -64.36 -38.86
C ILE A 1110 55.69 -64.82 -37.79
N PRO A 1111 56.64 -63.95 -37.38
CA PRO A 1111 56.40 -63.02 -36.26
C PRO A 1111 56.87 -61.57 -36.50
N ALA A 1112 56.24 -60.62 -35.80
CA ALA A 1112 56.54 -59.19 -35.74
C ALA A 1112 57.80 -58.89 -34.88
N PRO A 1113 58.08 -57.61 -34.54
CA PRO A 1113 58.63 -56.44 -35.26
C PRO A 1113 60.16 -56.31 -34.94
N PRO A 1114 60.92 -55.19 -35.07
CA PRO A 1114 60.60 -53.80 -35.44
C PRO A 1114 61.53 -53.16 -36.51
N TYR A 1115 61.01 -52.23 -37.33
CA TYR A 1115 61.84 -51.26 -38.06
C TYR A 1115 61.15 -49.89 -38.14
N THR A 1116 61.90 -48.85 -37.77
CA THR A 1116 61.50 -47.44 -37.59
C THR A 1116 61.45 -46.66 -38.90
N PRO A 1117 60.34 -45.96 -39.22
CA PRO A 1117 60.21 -45.11 -40.42
C PRO A 1117 60.70 -43.67 -40.20
N PHE A 1118 61.12 -43.03 -41.29
CA PHE A 1118 61.32 -41.58 -41.41
C PHE A 1118 59.99 -40.85 -41.12
N ALA A 1119 59.98 -39.95 -40.13
CA ALA A 1119 58.85 -39.08 -39.86
C ALA A 1119 59.30 -37.62 -40.00
N LEU A 1120 58.54 -36.84 -40.76
CA LEU A 1120 58.61 -35.38 -40.69
C LEU A 1120 57.61 -34.98 -39.59
N VAL A 1121 58.11 -34.51 -38.45
CA VAL A 1121 57.25 -34.17 -37.31
C VAL A 1121 56.76 -32.72 -37.46
N ALA A 1122 55.45 -32.54 -37.59
CA ALA A 1122 54.81 -31.24 -37.44
C ALA A 1122 54.66 -30.94 -35.94
N ARG A 1123 55.12 -29.77 -35.48
CA ARG A 1123 54.88 -29.28 -34.12
C ARG A 1123 54.00 -28.04 -34.10
#